data_AF-A0A1J3CV21-F1
#
_entry.id   AF-A0A1J3CV21-F1
#
_cell.length_a   1.000
_cell.length_b   1.000
_cell.length_c   1.000
_cell.angle_alpha   90.00
_cell.angle_beta   90.00
_cell.angle_gamma   90.00
#
_symmetry.space_group_name_H-M   'P 1'
#
loop_
_entity.id
_entity.type
_entity.pdbx_description
1 polymer ?
#
loop_
_entity_poly.entity_id
_entity_poly.type
_entity_poly.pdbx_seq_one_letter_code
_entity_poly.pdbx_strand_id
1 'polypeptide(L)'
;TACDFNLPGKTCLRKLDWVWRGVTFMAKKSDYYHLKKQIESEFVDAGASIQSSKSFLDLPKVEQQSRLKERLKKYSQKAYRRVLDKPITEVREAGICMRENPFYVDTVRSFRDRRYEYKTLNKVWKGKLSEAKASGNSIKIQEAQDMVVVYDSLQLAHKCILNSFYGYVMRKGARWYSMEMAGVVTYTGAKIIQNARLLIERIGKPLELDTDGIWCVLPGSFPENFTFKTIDMKKFTISYPCVMLNVDVAKNNTNDQYQTLVDPIRKTYKSHSECSIEFEVDGPYKAMIIPASKEEGILIKKRYAVFNHDGTLAELKGFEIKRRGELKLIKLFQAELFDKFLHGSTLEECYSAVAAVANRWLDLLDNQGKDIADSELLEYISESSTMSKSLAEYGDQKSCAVTTAKRLADFLGDTMVKDKGLRCQYIVACEPKGTPVSERAVPVAIFGTDPEIMNFYLRKWCKTSSDVGIRLIIDWSYYKQRLHSAIQKVITIPAAMQKVANPVPRVRHPDWLHKKVREKDDTFHQRKLDDMFSPANKDCVLGTKRSVTQDNVEDIEDFGKESRPSEKGPKPIARSYEVNKKQSEREQQETHDVSLQNIDKNVDYRGWLDLKKRKWKVTLETKKKRRLGDLKSSNQFDAHQINHNVRQGKGGVGSYFRRPEEALTSSHWQIIQLVPSPQSGEFFAWVVVKGLMLKIPLTIPRVFYINSKAPIAGNFPGKCVSKILPHGRPSYNLIEVSIQEVQFKEESKKLAALLSDPEIEGIYETKVPLEFSAICQIGCVCKIDNTAKHRSTQDGWKIGELHMKTTTECHYLERSIPLVYVYNSTSTGRAIYVLYCQASKLMSAVVVNPYGDKELLPSALEKQFRDSCQELSLESLSMDGILFQVDYVDHPEAAKKIIQKAISEYREENCGPTVAVIECPDLNSIKEGIKALVDFPCVRIPFNRDENSYQPVSWQRPAAK
;
A
#
# COMPACT_ATOMS: atom_id res chain seq x y z
N THR A 1 -38.52 -32.34 -21.58
CA THR A 1 -37.88 -33.01 -22.73
C THR A 1 -37.58 -34.44 -22.34
N ALA A 2 -38.19 -35.43 -23.00
CA ALA A 2 -37.92 -36.84 -22.76
C ALA A 2 -36.67 -37.28 -23.56
N CYS A 3 -35.89 -38.21 -23.03
CA CYS A 3 -34.70 -38.74 -23.70
C CYS A 3 -35.08 -39.99 -24.51
N ASP A 4 -34.79 -40.00 -25.81
CA ASP A 4 -35.09 -41.12 -26.72
C ASP A 4 -34.36 -42.42 -26.32
N PHE A 5 -33.28 -42.30 -25.55
CA PHE A 5 -32.49 -43.42 -25.05
C PHE A 5 -32.97 -43.96 -23.70
N ASN A 6 -34.10 -43.47 -23.18
CA ASN A 6 -34.69 -43.91 -21.92
C ASN A 6 -35.47 -45.23 -22.09
N LEU A 7 -34.78 -46.27 -22.55
CA LEU A 7 -35.33 -47.62 -22.76
C LEU A 7 -35.05 -48.54 -21.56
N PRO A 8 -35.82 -49.63 -21.38
CA PRO A 8 -35.49 -50.68 -20.40
C PRO A 8 -34.06 -51.20 -20.60
N GLY A 9 -33.29 -51.33 -19.52
CA GLY A 9 -31.88 -51.76 -19.58
C GLY A 9 -30.89 -50.64 -19.97
N LYS A 10 -31.29 -49.36 -19.94
CA LYS A 10 -30.37 -48.24 -20.19
C LYS A 10 -29.14 -48.30 -19.28
N THR A 11 -27.96 -48.18 -19.89
CA THR A 11 -26.66 -48.13 -19.20
C THR A 11 -26.04 -46.73 -19.21
N CYS A 12 -26.72 -45.74 -19.81
CA CYS A 12 -26.18 -44.40 -20.01
C CYS A 12 -26.41 -43.43 -18.83
N LEU A 13 -27.23 -43.79 -17.84
CA LEU A 13 -27.54 -42.92 -16.71
C LEU A 13 -26.76 -43.36 -15.46
N ARG A 14 -25.64 -42.69 -15.19
CA ARG A 14 -24.83 -42.95 -13.98
C ARG A 14 -25.41 -42.16 -12.82
N LYS A 15 -25.80 -42.85 -11.76
CA LYS A 15 -26.26 -42.24 -10.51
C LYS A 15 -25.06 -42.01 -9.60
N LEU A 16 -24.90 -40.79 -9.08
CA LEU A 16 -23.88 -40.43 -8.11
C LEU A 16 -24.49 -39.61 -6.97
N ASP A 17 -24.02 -39.88 -5.76
CA ASP A 17 -24.44 -39.16 -4.57
C ASP A 17 -23.68 -37.84 -4.40
N TRP A 18 -24.33 -36.89 -3.74
CA TRP A 18 -23.72 -35.65 -3.27
C TRP A 18 -24.39 -35.16 -1.99
N VAL A 19 -23.69 -34.35 -1.21
CA VAL A 19 -24.22 -33.81 0.05
C VAL A 19 -24.63 -32.36 -0.15
N TRP A 20 -25.92 -32.09 -0.04
CA TRP A 20 -26.46 -30.74 0.03
C TRP A 20 -26.35 -30.20 1.45
N ARG A 21 -25.91 -28.94 1.58
CA ARG A 21 -25.84 -28.23 2.87
C ARG A 21 -26.60 -26.91 2.80
N GLY A 22 -27.69 -26.81 3.53
CA GLY A 22 -28.49 -25.60 3.67
C GLY A 22 -28.35 -24.94 5.03
N VAL A 23 -28.35 -23.61 5.06
CA VAL A 23 -28.51 -22.85 6.30
C VAL A 23 -29.70 -21.92 6.12
N THR A 24 -30.72 -22.12 6.94
CA THR A 24 -31.97 -21.35 6.94
C THR A 24 -32.01 -20.41 8.13
N PHE A 25 -32.92 -19.44 8.09
CA PHE A 25 -33.21 -18.61 9.25
C PHE A 25 -34.01 -19.40 10.30
N MET A 26 -33.86 -19.03 11.57
CA MET A 26 -34.66 -19.61 12.66
C MET A 26 -36.15 -19.30 12.53
N ALA A 27 -36.49 -18.19 11.88
CA ALA A 27 -37.87 -17.75 11.68
C ALA A 27 -38.68 -18.78 10.87
N LYS A 28 -39.88 -19.11 11.35
CA LYS A 28 -40.78 -20.02 10.67
C LYS A 28 -41.44 -19.35 9.46
N LYS A 29 -42.06 -20.17 8.61
CA LYS A 29 -42.82 -19.69 7.44
C LYS A 29 -43.92 -18.69 7.83
N SER A 30 -44.58 -18.89 8.98
CA SER A 30 -45.56 -17.95 9.56
C SER A 30 -44.94 -16.59 9.85
N ASP A 31 -43.79 -16.57 10.52
CA ASP A 31 -43.08 -15.36 10.94
C ASP A 31 -42.61 -14.58 9.71
N TYR A 32 -42.11 -15.29 8.69
CA TYR A 32 -41.75 -14.70 7.41
C TYR A 32 -42.94 -13.97 6.77
N TYR A 33 -44.12 -14.60 6.66
CA TYR A 33 -45.28 -13.96 6.07
C TYR A 33 -45.80 -12.79 6.89
N HIS A 34 -45.77 -12.90 8.22
CA HIS A 34 -46.15 -11.80 9.10
C HIS A 34 -45.23 -10.58 8.92
N LEU A 35 -43.90 -10.80 8.93
CA LEU A 35 -42.91 -9.74 8.69
C LEU A 35 -42.99 -9.17 7.28
N LYS A 36 -43.29 -10.01 6.27
CA LYS A 36 -43.49 -9.56 4.90
C LYS A 36 -44.67 -8.60 4.81
N LYS A 37 -45.83 -8.97 5.38
CA LYS A 37 -47.02 -8.11 5.42
C LYS A 37 -46.76 -6.80 6.19
N GLN A 38 -46.01 -6.87 7.29
CA GLN A 38 -45.62 -5.69 8.05
C GLN A 38 -44.79 -4.72 7.20
N ILE A 39 -43.74 -5.22 6.53
CA ILE A 39 -42.87 -4.39 5.69
C ILE A 39 -43.61 -3.87 4.44
N GLU A 40 -44.53 -4.64 3.88
CA GLU A 40 -45.35 -4.21 2.73
C GLU A 40 -46.24 -3.00 3.07
N SER A 41 -46.59 -2.80 4.34
CA SER A 41 -47.31 -1.60 4.83
C SER A 41 -46.41 -0.41 5.20
N GLU A 42 -45.08 -0.58 5.20
CA GLU A 42 -44.13 0.49 5.55
C GLU A 42 -43.82 1.36 4.31
N PHE A 43 -43.83 2.68 4.49
CA PHE A 43 -43.31 3.63 3.49
C PHE A 43 -41.81 3.80 3.65
N VAL A 44 -41.10 3.92 2.53
CA VAL A 44 -39.64 4.06 2.52
C VAL A 44 -39.25 5.48 2.11
N ASP A 45 -38.63 6.20 3.03
CA ASP A 45 -38.04 7.50 2.77
C ASP A 45 -36.79 7.33 1.89
N ALA A 46 -36.88 7.81 0.65
CA ALA A 46 -35.72 7.99 -0.21
C ALA A 46 -34.93 9.21 0.29
N GLY A 47 -33.74 8.98 0.82
CA GLY A 47 -32.92 10.04 1.43
C GLY A 47 -32.78 11.32 0.59
N ALA A 48 -32.68 12.44 1.30
CA ALA A 48 -32.36 13.81 0.87
C ALA A 48 -33.34 14.54 -0.09
N SER A 49 -34.32 13.89 -0.70
CA SER A 49 -35.40 14.58 -1.42
C SER A 49 -36.77 14.24 -0.80
N ILE A 50 -37.29 15.16 0.01
CA ILE A 50 -38.53 15.04 0.83
C ILE A 50 -39.81 14.80 -0.02
N GLN A 51 -39.72 14.73 -1.35
CA GLN A 51 -40.87 14.63 -2.26
C GLN A 51 -41.16 13.24 -2.87
N SER A 52 -40.52 12.14 -2.44
CA SER A 52 -40.98 10.80 -2.88
C SER A 52 -40.83 9.72 -1.80
N SER A 53 -41.80 9.62 -0.89
CA SER A 53 -42.03 8.39 -0.12
C SER A 53 -42.51 7.32 -1.09
N LYS A 54 -41.68 6.29 -1.32
CA LYS A 54 -42.07 5.16 -2.18
C LYS A 54 -42.62 4.04 -1.30
N SER A 55 -43.67 3.37 -1.77
CA SER A 55 -44.14 2.15 -1.11
C SER A 55 -43.05 1.07 -1.21
N PHE A 56 -42.96 0.19 -0.22
CA PHE A 56 -42.06 -0.96 -0.28
C PHE A 56 -42.25 -1.80 -1.55
N LEU A 57 -43.50 -1.88 -2.04
CA LEU A 57 -43.84 -2.61 -3.28
C LEU A 57 -43.26 -1.96 -4.54
N ASP A 58 -43.03 -0.64 -4.52
CA ASP A 58 -42.47 0.12 -5.65
C ASP A 58 -40.93 0.03 -5.71
N LEU A 59 -40.31 -0.53 -4.68
CA LEU A 59 -38.86 -0.74 -4.66
C LEU A 59 -38.46 -1.88 -5.62
N PRO A 60 -37.24 -1.85 -6.16
CA PRO A 60 -36.70 -2.98 -6.91
C PRO A 60 -36.71 -4.26 -6.07
N LYS A 61 -37.06 -5.41 -6.68
CA LYS A 61 -37.13 -6.71 -5.98
C LYS A 61 -35.87 -7.06 -5.18
N VAL A 62 -34.70 -6.62 -5.63
CA VAL A 62 -33.41 -6.83 -4.93
C VAL A 62 -33.36 -6.06 -3.60
N GLU A 63 -33.81 -4.80 -3.59
CA GLU A 63 -33.86 -3.98 -2.38
C GLU A 63 -34.93 -4.49 -1.41
N GLN A 64 -36.10 -4.87 -1.94
CA GLN A 64 -37.15 -5.52 -1.15
C GLN A 64 -36.62 -6.75 -0.41
N GLN A 65 -35.92 -7.65 -1.12
CA GLN A 65 -35.31 -8.84 -0.53
C GLN A 65 -34.24 -8.51 0.51
N SER A 66 -33.45 -7.45 0.29
CA SER A 66 -32.41 -7.03 1.24
C SER A 66 -33.02 -6.56 2.57
N ARG A 67 -34.01 -5.67 2.50
CA ARG A 67 -34.69 -5.15 3.70
C ARG A 67 -35.46 -6.23 4.44
N LEU A 68 -36.14 -7.12 3.70
CA LEU A 68 -36.82 -8.27 4.28
C LEU A 68 -35.84 -9.18 5.01
N LYS A 69 -34.67 -9.48 4.42
CA LYS A 69 -33.62 -10.27 5.09
C LYS A 69 -33.08 -9.57 6.34
N GLU A 70 -32.89 -8.26 6.31
CA GLU A 70 -32.43 -7.50 7.47
C GLU A 70 -33.44 -7.53 8.62
N ARG A 71 -34.73 -7.35 8.31
CA ARG A 71 -35.82 -7.42 9.30
C ARG A 71 -35.93 -8.82 9.88
N LEU A 72 -35.87 -9.84 9.02
CA LEU A 72 -35.92 -11.25 9.43
C LEU A 72 -34.72 -11.61 10.32
N LYS A 73 -33.53 -11.06 10.03
CA LYS A 73 -32.34 -11.19 10.88
C LYS A 73 -32.55 -10.57 12.26
N LYS A 74 -33.04 -9.32 12.32
CA LYS A 74 -33.34 -8.62 13.59
C LYS A 74 -34.41 -9.36 14.40
N TYR A 75 -35.47 -9.82 13.73
CA TYR A 75 -36.52 -10.60 14.36
C TYR A 75 -35.99 -11.92 14.91
N SER A 76 -35.20 -12.66 14.11
CA SER A 76 -34.63 -13.94 14.55
C SER A 76 -33.71 -13.78 15.77
N GLN A 77 -32.91 -12.70 15.81
CA GLN A 77 -32.10 -12.36 16.99
C GLN A 77 -32.97 -12.07 18.22
N LYS A 78 -34.07 -11.34 18.05
CA LYS A 78 -34.94 -10.94 19.17
C LYS A 78 -35.79 -12.10 19.68
N ALA A 79 -36.44 -12.84 18.79
CA ALA A 79 -37.36 -13.92 19.13
C ALA A 79 -36.64 -15.23 19.49
N TYR A 80 -35.58 -15.60 18.76
CA TYR A 80 -34.91 -16.90 18.88
C TYR A 80 -33.48 -16.83 19.44
N ARG A 81 -32.97 -15.63 19.78
CA ARG A 81 -31.58 -15.37 20.25
C ARG A 81 -30.48 -15.80 19.27
N ARG A 82 -30.84 -16.35 18.11
CA ARG A 82 -29.95 -16.82 17.03
C ARG A 82 -30.55 -16.44 15.68
N VAL A 83 -29.68 -16.06 14.74
CA VAL A 83 -30.10 -15.62 13.40
C VAL A 83 -30.43 -16.81 12.50
N LEU A 84 -29.50 -17.75 12.43
CA LEU A 84 -29.51 -18.88 11.52
C LEU A 84 -29.69 -20.17 12.32
N ASP A 85 -30.40 -21.12 11.75
CA ASP A 85 -30.53 -22.47 12.29
C ASP A 85 -29.25 -23.28 12.06
N LYS A 86 -29.14 -24.42 12.75
CA LYS A 86 -28.06 -25.38 12.51
C LYS A 86 -28.07 -25.80 11.04
N PRO A 87 -26.89 -25.96 10.41
CA PRO A 87 -26.80 -26.39 9.03
C PRO A 87 -27.45 -27.77 8.87
N ILE A 88 -28.36 -27.89 7.91
CA ILE A 88 -28.97 -29.16 7.51
C ILE A 88 -28.10 -29.76 6.42
N THR A 89 -27.75 -31.04 6.56
CA THR A 89 -26.99 -31.81 5.58
C THR A 89 -27.83 -32.99 5.10
N GLU A 90 -28.06 -33.07 3.79
CA GLU A 90 -28.86 -34.13 3.16
C GLU A 90 -28.03 -34.79 2.04
N VAL A 91 -28.01 -36.12 2.01
CA VAL A 91 -27.46 -36.85 0.85
C VAL A 91 -28.53 -36.87 -0.23
N ARG A 92 -28.15 -36.45 -1.44
CA ARG A 92 -29.01 -36.41 -2.62
C ARG A 92 -28.36 -37.18 -3.76
N GLU A 93 -29.17 -37.76 -4.63
CA GLU A 93 -28.71 -38.46 -5.83
C GLU A 93 -28.79 -37.54 -7.05
N ALA A 94 -27.79 -37.57 -7.92
CA ALA A 94 -27.79 -36.91 -9.22
C ALA A 94 -27.60 -37.96 -10.33
N GLY A 95 -28.40 -37.85 -11.39
CA GLY A 95 -28.27 -38.67 -12.60
C GLY A 95 -27.44 -37.97 -13.67
N ILE A 96 -26.32 -38.57 -14.07
CA ILE A 96 -25.40 -38.04 -15.07
C ILE A 96 -25.54 -38.86 -16.36
N CYS A 97 -25.93 -38.18 -17.44
CA CYS A 97 -26.06 -38.81 -18.75
C CYS A 97 -24.68 -38.96 -19.42
N MET A 98 -24.30 -40.20 -19.74
CA MET A 98 -23.05 -40.55 -20.42
C MET A 98 -23.12 -40.38 -21.95
N ARG A 99 -24.29 -40.00 -22.50
CA ARG A 99 -24.51 -39.73 -23.93
C ARG A 99 -24.68 -38.24 -24.25
N GLU A 100 -24.56 -37.38 -23.25
CA GLU A 100 -24.62 -35.93 -23.48
C GLU A 100 -23.42 -35.46 -24.31
N ASN A 101 -23.56 -34.32 -24.99
CA ASN A 101 -22.46 -33.74 -25.75
C ASN A 101 -21.24 -33.45 -24.83
N PRO A 102 -20.07 -34.06 -25.09
CA PRO A 102 -18.93 -34.02 -24.19
C PRO A 102 -18.09 -32.73 -24.28
N PHE A 103 -18.52 -31.70 -25.02
CA PHE A 103 -17.71 -30.49 -25.23
C PHE A 103 -17.14 -29.88 -23.94
N TYR A 104 -17.88 -29.92 -22.82
CA TYR A 104 -17.42 -29.40 -21.54
C TYR A 104 -16.27 -30.24 -20.96
N VAL A 105 -16.44 -31.57 -20.90
CA VAL A 105 -15.42 -32.49 -20.36
C VAL A 105 -14.20 -32.53 -21.27
N ASP A 106 -14.39 -32.47 -22.59
CA ASP A 106 -13.30 -32.45 -23.57
C ASP A 106 -12.49 -31.14 -23.48
N THR A 107 -13.15 -30.02 -23.20
CA THR A 107 -12.45 -28.75 -22.91
C THR A 107 -11.59 -28.87 -21.65
N VAL A 108 -12.13 -29.45 -20.57
CA VAL A 108 -11.38 -29.67 -19.32
C VAL A 108 -10.19 -30.61 -19.55
N ARG A 109 -10.39 -31.70 -20.28
CA ARG A 109 -9.32 -32.65 -20.66
C ARG A 109 -8.24 -31.97 -21.49
N SER A 110 -8.60 -31.21 -22.52
CA SER A 110 -7.65 -30.48 -23.35
C SER A 110 -6.79 -29.51 -22.51
N PHE A 111 -7.38 -28.79 -21.55
CA PHE A 111 -6.62 -27.92 -20.64
C PHE A 111 -5.74 -28.70 -19.65
N ARG A 112 -6.20 -29.86 -19.17
CA ARG A 112 -5.39 -30.76 -18.32
C ARG A 112 -4.18 -31.29 -19.09
N ASP A 113 -4.39 -31.81 -20.30
CA ASP A 113 -3.36 -32.45 -21.10
C ASP A 113 -2.30 -31.43 -21.53
N ARG A 114 -2.75 -30.23 -21.95
CA ARG A 114 -1.84 -29.10 -22.21
C ARG A 114 -1.03 -28.68 -20.98
N ARG A 115 -1.61 -28.74 -19.78
CA ARG A 115 -0.85 -28.51 -18.54
C ARG A 115 0.22 -29.58 -18.33
N TYR A 116 -0.08 -30.85 -18.63
CA TYR A 116 0.90 -31.94 -18.53
C TYR A 116 2.05 -31.80 -19.51
N GLU A 117 1.80 -31.31 -20.72
CA GLU A 117 2.86 -30.95 -21.67
C GLU A 117 3.82 -29.90 -21.04
N TYR A 118 3.29 -28.81 -20.49
CA TYR A 118 4.12 -27.79 -19.84
C TYR A 118 4.81 -28.29 -18.57
N LYS A 119 4.16 -29.16 -17.77
CA LYS A 119 4.79 -29.78 -16.60
C LYS A 119 5.97 -30.68 -17.02
N THR A 120 5.81 -31.43 -18.10
CA THR A 120 6.86 -32.28 -18.67
C THR A 120 8.02 -31.43 -19.20
N LEU A 121 7.73 -30.38 -19.96
CA LEU A 121 8.74 -29.44 -20.44
C LEU A 121 9.48 -28.76 -19.29
N ASN A 122 8.78 -28.33 -18.23
CA ASN A 122 9.42 -27.78 -17.03
C ASN A 122 10.43 -28.77 -16.42
N LYS A 123 10.06 -30.05 -16.30
CA LYS A 123 10.97 -31.10 -15.80
C LYS A 123 12.19 -31.28 -16.69
N VAL A 124 12.00 -31.31 -18.02
CA VAL A 124 13.10 -31.41 -18.99
C VAL A 124 14.05 -30.22 -18.86
N TRP A 125 13.52 -29.00 -18.77
CA TRP A 125 14.34 -27.79 -18.66
C TRP A 125 15.03 -27.65 -17.31
N LYS A 126 14.46 -28.17 -16.21
CA LYS A 126 15.17 -28.31 -14.92
C LYS A 126 16.37 -29.25 -15.04
N GLY A 127 16.23 -30.36 -15.77
CA GLY A 127 17.35 -31.26 -16.10
C GLY A 127 18.44 -30.54 -16.90
N LYS A 128 18.07 -29.86 -17.99
CA LYS A 128 19.00 -29.06 -18.79
C LYS A 128 19.69 -27.95 -17.99
N LEU A 129 18.99 -27.32 -17.03
CA LEU A 129 19.59 -26.33 -16.14
C LEU A 129 20.68 -26.95 -15.25
N SER A 130 20.44 -28.17 -14.74
CA SER A 130 21.46 -28.88 -13.95
C SER A 130 22.69 -29.25 -14.80
N GLU A 131 22.49 -29.69 -16.05
CA GLU A 131 23.56 -29.95 -17.01
C GLU A 131 24.32 -28.68 -17.42
N ALA A 132 23.61 -27.57 -17.63
CA ALA A 132 24.20 -26.27 -17.94
C ALA A 132 25.04 -25.73 -16.78
N LYS A 133 24.58 -25.91 -15.53
CA LYS A 133 25.35 -25.57 -14.32
C LYS A 133 26.61 -26.43 -14.19
N ALA A 134 26.53 -27.73 -14.48
CA ALA A 134 27.67 -28.63 -14.45
C ALA A 134 28.72 -28.30 -15.54
N SER A 135 28.28 -27.81 -16.70
CA SER A 135 29.17 -27.41 -17.80
C SER A 135 29.72 -25.98 -17.69
N GLY A 136 29.26 -25.18 -16.72
CA GLY A 136 29.79 -23.84 -16.42
C GLY A 136 29.51 -22.75 -17.47
N ASN A 137 28.67 -23.01 -18.48
CA ASN A 137 28.40 -22.03 -19.54
C ASN A 137 27.31 -21.03 -19.12
N SER A 138 27.71 -19.79 -18.81
CA SER A 138 26.81 -18.74 -18.32
C SER A 138 25.61 -18.45 -19.24
N ILE A 139 25.78 -18.52 -20.56
CA ILE A 139 24.71 -18.21 -21.52
C ILE A 139 23.63 -19.31 -21.47
N LYS A 140 24.06 -20.58 -21.47
CA LYS A 140 23.15 -21.72 -21.38
C LYS A 140 22.47 -21.82 -20.02
N ILE A 141 23.14 -21.40 -18.95
CA ILE A 141 22.55 -21.33 -17.60
C ILE A 141 21.40 -20.32 -17.59
N GLN A 142 21.63 -19.12 -18.13
CA GLN A 142 20.59 -18.09 -18.19
C GLN A 142 19.41 -18.51 -19.06
N GLU A 143 19.67 -19.04 -20.26
CA GLU A 143 18.62 -19.55 -21.15
C GLU A 143 17.79 -20.66 -20.48
N ALA A 144 18.45 -21.65 -19.88
CA ALA A 144 17.76 -22.73 -19.20
C ALA A 144 16.96 -22.22 -17.98
N GLN A 145 17.46 -21.22 -17.27
CA GLN A 145 16.77 -20.62 -16.12
C GLN A 145 15.52 -19.86 -16.56
N ASP A 146 15.61 -19.07 -17.62
CA ASP A 146 14.47 -18.34 -18.19
C ASP A 146 13.39 -19.32 -18.68
N MET A 147 13.79 -20.40 -19.37
CA MET A 147 12.86 -21.43 -19.84
C MET A 147 12.18 -22.19 -18.69
N VAL A 148 12.90 -22.48 -17.60
CA VAL A 148 12.29 -23.06 -16.39
C VAL A 148 11.23 -22.13 -15.82
N VAL A 149 11.49 -20.82 -15.73
CA VAL A 149 10.53 -19.83 -15.23
C VAL A 149 9.30 -19.74 -16.14
N VAL A 150 9.50 -19.72 -17.46
CA VAL A 150 8.40 -19.67 -18.45
C VAL A 150 7.48 -20.87 -18.31
N TYR A 151 8.02 -22.10 -18.34
CA TYR A 151 7.19 -23.30 -18.26
C TYR A 151 6.56 -23.49 -16.88
N ASP A 152 7.23 -23.07 -15.81
CA ASP A 152 6.61 -23.08 -14.48
C ASP A 152 5.42 -22.11 -14.42
N SER A 153 5.59 -20.90 -14.98
CA SER A 153 4.51 -19.91 -15.07
C SER A 153 3.34 -20.43 -15.90
N LEU A 154 3.60 -21.06 -17.06
CA LEU A 154 2.57 -21.61 -17.94
C LEU A 154 1.80 -22.76 -17.30
N GLN A 155 2.48 -23.70 -16.64
CA GLN A 155 1.80 -24.81 -15.97
C GLN A 155 0.97 -24.32 -14.77
N LEU A 156 1.47 -23.33 -14.01
CA LEU A 156 0.73 -22.72 -12.90
C LEU A 156 -0.50 -21.94 -13.39
N ALA A 157 -0.39 -21.21 -14.51
CA ALA A 157 -1.51 -20.52 -15.12
C ALA A 157 -2.61 -21.52 -15.52
N HIS A 158 -2.25 -22.63 -16.18
CA HIS A 158 -3.20 -23.68 -16.55
C HIS A 158 -3.77 -24.39 -15.33
N LYS A 159 -2.99 -24.57 -14.25
CA LYS A 159 -3.50 -25.09 -12.97
C LYS A 159 -4.61 -24.19 -12.39
N CYS A 160 -4.41 -22.87 -12.40
CA CYS A 160 -5.41 -21.92 -11.93
C CYS A 160 -6.70 -21.99 -12.76
N ILE A 161 -6.59 -22.08 -14.09
CA ILE A 161 -7.74 -22.23 -14.99
C ILE A 161 -8.44 -23.58 -14.75
N LEU A 162 -7.68 -24.68 -14.62
CA LEU A 162 -8.22 -26.01 -14.36
C LEU A 162 -9.06 -26.04 -13.08
N ASN A 163 -8.51 -25.50 -11.99
CA ASN A 163 -9.22 -25.36 -10.72
C ASN A 163 -10.44 -24.42 -10.83
N SER A 164 -10.40 -23.45 -11.75
CA SER A 164 -11.50 -22.53 -11.98
C SER A 164 -12.68 -23.16 -12.73
N PHE A 165 -12.49 -24.22 -13.53
CA PHE A 165 -13.63 -24.93 -14.16
C PHE A 165 -14.59 -25.50 -13.11
N TYR A 166 -14.04 -26.14 -12.08
CA TYR A 166 -14.82 -26.61 -10.93
C TYR A 166 -15.50 -25.45 -10.18
N GLY A 167 -14.79 -24.34 -9.94
CA GLY A 167 -15.39 -23.15 -9.31
C GLY A 167 -16.45 -22.45 -10.16
N TYR A 168 -16.33 -22.54 -11.49
CA TYR A 168 -17.20 -21.87 -12.45
C TYR A 168 -18.62 -22.41 -12.42
N VAL A 169 -18.81 -23.72 -12.27
CA VAL A 169 -20.15 -24.33 -12.25
C VAL A 169 -21.00 -23.90 -11.04
N MET A 170 -20.37 -23.32 -10.00
CA MET A 170 -21.03 -22.73 -8.83
C MET A 170 -20.99 -21.20 -8.83
N ARG A 171 -20.43 -20.55 -9.86
CA ARG A 171 -20.36 -19.10 -9.95
C ARG A 171 -21.74 -18.52 -10.28
N LYS A 172 -22.16 -17.51 -9.50
CA LYS A 172 -23.40 -16.77 -9.77
C LYS A 172 -23.36 -16.15 -11.17
N GLY A 173 -24.39 -16.43 -11.99
CA GLY A 173 -24.49 -15.94 -13.37
C GLY A 173 -23.65 -16.73 -14.39
N ALA A 174 -23.10 -17.89 -14.03
CA ALA A 174 -22.47 -18.80 -14.99
C ALA A 174 -23.51 -19.31 -16.01
N ARG A 175 -23.10 -19.48 -17.28
CA ARG A 175 -23.95 -20.04 -18.34
C ARG A 175 -24.25 -21.51 -18.07
N TRP A 176 -23.25 -22.25 -17.58
CA TRP A 176 -23.37 -23.65 -17.18
C TRP A 176 -23.27 -23.75 -15.65
N TYR A 177 -24.32 -23.30 -14.97
CA TYR A 177 -24.42 -23.41 -13.51
C TYR A 177 -25.06 -24.75 -13.12
N SER A 178 -24.39 -25.53 -12.26
CA SER A 178 -24.96 -26.73 -11.65
C SER A 178 -24.37 -26.94 -10.25
N MET A 179 -25.26 -26.95 -9.25
CA MET A 179 -24.89 -27.24 -7.87
C MET A 179 -24.63 -28.74 -7.67
N GLU A 180 -25.42 -29.57 -8.35
CA GLU A 180 -25.32 -31.03 -8.32
C GLU A 180 -23.95 -31.48 -8.82
N MET A 181 -23.50 -30.97 -9.97
CA MET A 181 -22.18 -31.31 -10.52
C MET A 181 -21.05 -30.99 -9.54
N ALA A 182 -21.04 -29.79 -8.97
CA ALA A 182 -20.03 -29.40 -7.99
C ALA A 182 -20.10 -30.24 -6.70
N GLY A 183 -21.32 -30.55 -6.25
CA GLY A 183 -21.57 -31.41 -5.10
C GLY A 183 -21.04 -32.83 -5.31
N VAL A 184 -21.31 -33.43 -6.46
CA VAL A 184 -20.85 -34.79 -6.81
C VAL A 184 -19.33 -34.85 -6.85
N VAL A 185 -18.68 -33.87 -7.50
CA VAL A 185 -17.21 -33.83 -7.60
C VAL A 185 -16.57 -33.73 -6.22
N THR A 186 -17.05 -32.82 -5.36
CA THR A 186 -16.51 -32.65 -4.01
C THR A 186 -16.76 -33.85 -3.10
N TYR A 187 -17.95 -34.44 -3.17
CA TYR A 187 -18.28 -35.61 -2.36
C TYR A 187 -17.47 -36.84 -2.79
N THR A 188 -17.32 -37.04 -4.10
CA THR A 188 -16.49 -38.12 -4.64
C THR A 188 -15.02 -37.94 -4.26
N GLY A 189 -14.47 -36.73 -4.40
CA GLY A 189 -13.10 -36.42 -3.97
C GLY A 189 -12.89 -36.64 -2.46
N ALA A 190 -13.86 -36.22 -1.64
CA ALA A 190 -13.83 -36.46 -0.20
C ALA A 190 -13.84 -37.96 0.15
N LYS A 191 -14.59 -38.78 -0.59
CA LYS A 191 -14.62 -40.24 -0.39
C LYS A 191 -13.31 -40.90 -0.79
N ILE A 192 -12.71 -40.48 -1.91
CA ILE A 192 -11.40 -40.97 -2.37
C ILE A 192 -10.32 -40.69 -1.32
N ILE A 193 -10.23 -39.46 -0.83
CA ILE A 193 -9.20 -39.08 0.14
C ILE A 193 -9.44 -39.72 1.52
N GLN A 194 -10.71 -39.96 1.91
CA GLN A 194 -11.04 -40.69 3.13
C GLN A 194 -10.61 -42.16 3.04
N ASN A 195 -10.85 -42.82 1.91
CA ASN A 195 -10.40 -44.20 1.68
C ASN A 195 -8.88 -44.30 1.73
N ALA A 196 -8.18 -43.38 1.04
CA ALA A 196 -6.72 -43.31 1.07
C ALA A 196 -6.19 -43.07 2.50
N ARG A 197 -6.83 -42.19 3.28
CA ARG A 197 -6.47 -41.98 4.70
C ARG A 197 -6.64 -43.25 5.51
N LEU A 198 -7.77 -43.96 5.38
CA LEU A 198 -8.02 -45.21 6.11
C LEU A 198 -6.98 -46.28 5.80
N LEU A 199 -6.52 -46.35 4.55
CA LEU A 199 -5.42 -47.24 4.17
C LEU A 199 -4.11 -46.81 4.82
N ILE A 200 -3.78 -45.52 4.75
CA ILE A 200 -2.55 -44.95 5.34
C ILE A 200 -2.53 -45.11 6.87
N GLU A 201 -3.65 -44.97 7.58
CA GLU A 201 -3.75 -45.18 9.03
C GLU A 201 -3.40 -46.61 9.47
N ARG A 202 -3.58 -47.60 8.58
CA ARG A 202 -3.24 -48.99 8.87
C ARG A 202 -1.75 -49.29 8.71
N ILE A 203 -1.05 -48.54 7.85
CA ILE A 203 0.36 -48.78 7.51
C ILE A 203 1.32 -47.73 8.08
N GLY A 204 0.81 -46.58 8.52
CA GLY A 204 1.60 -45.44 9.00
C GLY A 204 0.73 -44.43 9.74
N LYS A 205 1.16 -43.17 9.78
CA LYS A 205 0.42 -42.10 10.47
C LYS A 205 0.12 -40.95 9.52
N PRO A 206 -1.16 -40.64 9.23
CA PRO A 206 -1.52 -39.40 8.56
C PRO A 206 -1.33 -38.22 9.51
N LEU A 207 -0.77 -37.12 9.01
CA LEU A 207 -0.49 -35.92 9.78
C LEU A 207 -1.46 -34.78 9.45
N GLU A 208 -1.66 -34.49 8.16
CA GLU A 208 -2.56 -33.46 7.67
C GLU A 208 -3.25 -33.94 6.40
N LEU A 209 -4.54 -33.63 6.26
CA LEU A 209 -5.34 -33.95 5.07
C LEU A 209 -5.92 -32.65 4.53
N ASP A 210 -5.54 -32.29 3.31
CA ASP A 210 -6.19 -31.23 2.54
C ASP A 210 -6.97 -31.87 1.37
N THR A 211 -8.07 -31.24 0.96
CA THR A 211 -8.96 -31.53 -0.19
C THR A 211 -8.64 -32.78 -1.04
N ASP A 212 -7.45 -32.85 -1.63
CA ASP A 212 -6.96 -33.86 -2.57
C ASP A 212 -5.57 -34.46 -2.21
N GLY A 213 -5.00 -34.17 -1.04
CA GLY A 213 -3.67 -34.61 -0.64
C GLY A 213 -3.57 -35.01 0.84
N ILE A 214 -2.73 -36.01 1.12
CA ILE A 214 -2.46 -36.49 2.48
C ILE A 214 -0.97 -36.35 2.75
N TRP A 215 -0.63 -35.60 3.79
CA TRP A 215 0.69 -35.64 4.41
C TRP A 215 0.70 -36.80 5.41
N CYS A 216 1.64 -37.73 5.25
CA CYS A 216 1.77 -38.86 6.14
C CYS A 216 3.24 -39.20 6.39
N VAL A 217 3.47 -39.95 7.46
CA VAL A 217 4.76 -40.57 7.75
C VAL A 217 4.59 -42.08 7.70
N LEU A 218 5.44 -42.71 6.91
CA LEU A 218 5.56 -44.16 6.81
C LEU A 218 6.83 -44.61 7.53
N PRO A 219 6.91 -45.87 8.00
CA PRO A 219 8.15 -46.41 8.57
C PRO A 219 9.31 -46.31 7.58
N GLY A 220 10.52 -46.01 8.06
CA GLY A 220 11.72 -45.92 7.19
C GLY A 220 12.10 -47.24 6.50
N SER A 221 11.59 -48.38 6.98
CA SER A 221 11.73 -49.68 6.35
C SER A 221 10.64 -49.99 5.31
N PHE A 222 9.69 -49.08 5.09
CA PHE A 222 8.60 -49.30 4.14
C PHE A 222 9.11 -49.20 2.69
N PRO A 223 8.63 -50.04 1.75
CA PRO A 223 9.08 -49.99 0.37
C PRO A 223 8.76 -48.65 -0.31
N GLU A 224 9.78 -47.95 -0.80
CA GLU A 224 9.63 -46.67 -1.49
C GLU A 224 9.67 -46.82 -3.02
N ASN A 225 10.87 -46.81 -3.62
CA ASN A 225 11.05 -46.76 -5.07
C ASN A 225 11.71 -48.05 -5.59
N PHE A 226 11.13 -48.62 -6.65
CA PHE A 226 11.67 -49.77 -7.36
C PHE A 226 12.04 -49.38 -8.79
N THR A 227 13.21 -49.80 -9.27
CA THR A 227 13.64 -49.56 -10.66
C THR A 227 13.66 -50.86 -11.44
N PHE A 228 12.79 -50.97 -12.44
CA PHE A 228 12.77 -52.06 -13.40
C PHE A 228 13.68 -51.75 -14.59
N LYS A 229 14.25 -52.81 -15.19
CA LYS A 229 14.95 -52.73 -16.46
C LYS A 229 14.04 -53.32 -17.54
N THR A 230 13.69 -52.53 -18.55
CA THR A 230 12.95 -53.03 -19.71
C THR A 230 13.84 -53.86 -20.63
N ILE A 231 13.23 -54.62 -21.54
CA ILE A 231 13.94 -55.39 -22.58
C ILE A 231 14.85 -54.45 -23.42
N ASP A 232 14.40 -53.21 -23.65
CA ASP A 232 15.16 -52.16 -24.33
C ASP A 232 16.25 -51.49 -23.47
N MET A 233 16.61 -52.07 -22.31
CA MET A 233 17.57 -51.54 -21.34
C MET A 233 17.24 -50.16 -20.76
N LYS A 234 16.00 -49.67 -20.93
CA LYS A 234 15.53 -48.43 -20.30
C LYS A 234 15.16 -48.70 -18.85
N LYS A 235 15.60 -47.80 -17.95
CA LYS A 235 15.25 -47.85 -16.53
C LYS A 235 13.86 -47.24 -16.33
N PHE A 236 12.95 -47.98 -15.72
CA PHE A 236 11.62 -47.51 -15.35
C PHE A 236 11.46 -47.57 -13.83
N THR A 237 11.33 -46.41 -13.18
CA THR A 237 11.20 -46.32 -11.73
C THR A 237 9.75 -46.12 -11.33
N ILE A 238 9.27 -46.93 -10.39
CA ILE A 238 7.95 -46.77 -9.76
C ILE A 238 8.11 -46.39 -8.29
N SER A 239 7.12 -45.66 -7.77
CA SER A 239 6.94 -45.45 -6.34
C SER A 239 5.84 -46.39 -5.85
N TYR A 240 6.19 -47.33 -4.97
CA TYR A 240 5.25 -48.33 -4.46
C TYR A 240 4.06 -47.73 -3.68
N PRO A 241 4.23 -46.75 -2.77
CA PRO A 241 3.11 -46.10 -2.10
C PRO A 241 2.13 -45.45 -3.10
N CYS A 242 2.68 -44.85 -4.17
CA CYS A 242 1.90 -44.22 -5.23
C CYS A 242 1.07 -45.25 -6.01
N VAL A 243 1.71 -46.32 -6.49
CA VAL A 243 1.06 -47.39 -7.25
C VAL A 243 -0.01 -48.09 -6.41
N MET A 244 0.28 -48.37 -5.14
CA MET A 244 -0.67 -48.98 -4.21
C MET A 244 -1.96 -48.16 -4.11
N LEU A 245 -1.85 -46.84 -3.92
CA LEU A 245 -3.02 -45.96 -3.86
C LEU A 245 -3.75 -45.87 -5.21
N ASN A 246 -3.02 -45.81 -6.32
CA ASN A 246 -3.63 -45.73 -7.66
C ASN A 246 -4.40 -47.00 -8.02
N VAL A 247 -3.93 -48.17 -7.61
CA VAL A 247 -4.66 -49.43 -7.79
C VAL A 247 -5.95 -49.46 -6.97
N ASP A 248 -5.93 -48.96 -5.73
CA ASP A 248 -7.13 -48.87 -4.90
C ASP A 248 -8.18 -47.90 -5.49
N VAL A 249 -7.72 -46.74 -5.96
CA VAL A 249 -8.59 -45.76 -6.66
C VAL A 249 -9.17 -46.37 -7.93
N ALA A 250 -8.36 -47.01 -8.78
CA ALA A 250 -8.85 -47.61 -10.01
C ALA A 250 -9.91 -48.68 -9.73
N LYS A 251 -9.73 -49.52 -8.71
CA LYS A 251 -10.73 -50.54 -8.34
C LYS A 251 -12.06 -49.94 -7.86
N ASN A 252 -12.00 -48.86 -7.08
CA ASN A 252 -13.17 -48.31 -6.40
C ASN A 252 -13.87 -47.18 -7.18
N ASN A 253 -13.20 -46.55 -8.14
CA ASN A 253 -13.65 -45.29 -8.76
C ASN A 253 -13.67 -45.30 -10.30
N THR A 254 -13.34 -46.41 -10.96
CA THR A 254 -13.45 -46.51 -12.43
C THR A 254 -14.90 -46.32 -12.91
N ASN A 255 -15.06 -45.64 -14.05
CA ASN A 255 -16.35 -45.50 -14.71
C ASN A 255 -16.48 -46.46 -15.88
N ASP A 256 -17.09 -47.62 -15.64
CA ASP A 256 -17.37 -48.63 -16.68
C ASP A 256 -18.56 -48.27 -17.59
N GLN A 257 -19.29 -47.18 -17.28
CA GLN A 257 -20.44 -46.71 -18.04
C GLN A 257 -20.08 -45.56 -18.99
N TYR A 258 -18.81 -45.22 -19.17
CA TYR A 258 -18.40 -44.09 -20.02
C TYR A 258 -18.73 -44.40 -21.48
N GLN A 259 -19.49 -43.53 -22.16
CA GLN A 259 -19.91 -43.73 -23.55
C GLN A 259 -19.38 -42.60 -24.45
N THR A 260 -18.90 -42.96 -25.63
CA THR A 260 -18.43 -42.01 -26.65
C THR A 260 -19.17 -42.24 -27.96
N LEU A 261 -19.53 -41.15 -28.62
CA LEU A 261 -20.18 -41.18 -29.93
C LEU A 261 -19.15 -41.60 -30.99
N VAL A 262 -19.36 -42.76 -31.61
CA VAL A 262 -18.47 -43.29 -32.66
C VAL A 262 -18.99 -42.93 -34.05
N ASP A 263 -20.32 -42.99 -34.24
CA ASP A 263 -20.97 -42.64 -35.51
C ASP A 263 -21.98 -41.51 -35.27
N PRO A 264 -21.68 -40.27 -35.68
CA PRO A 264 -22.58 -39.13 -35.52
C PRO A 264 -23.87 -39.23 -36.34
N ILE A 265 -23.86 -39.92 -37.48
CA ILE A 265 -25.00 -40.03 -38.39
C ILE A 265 -25.98 -41.05 -37.84
N ARG A 266 -25.49 -42.24 -37.46
CA ARG A 266 -26.31 -43.32 -36.88
C ARG A 266 -26.55 -43.16 -35.37
N LYS A 267 -25.93 -42.16 -34.75
CA LYS A 267 -25.95 -41.90 -33.29
C LYS A 267 -25.52 -43.12 -32.46
N THR A 268 -24.50 -43.84 -32.94
CA THR A 268 -23.99 -45.05 -32.29
C THR A 268 -22.96 -44.71 -31.23
N TYR A 269 -23.15 -45.22 -30.01
CA TYR A 269 -22.25 -45.00 -28.87
C TYR A 269 -21.51 -46.30 -28.51
N LYS A 270 -20.24 -46.18 -28.12
CA LYS A 270 -19.42 -47.28 -27.58
C LYS A 270 -19.13 -47.05 -26.11
N SER A 271 -19.42 -48.04 -25.27
CA SER A 271 -19.06 -48.03 -23.85
C SER A 271 -17.62 -48.50 -23.65
N HIS A 272 -16.91 -47.88 -22.71
CA HIS A 272 -15.60 -48.32 -22.23
C HIS A 272 -15.39 -47.88 -20.78
N SER A 273 -14.40 -48.48 -20.12
CA SER A 273 -13.98 -48.10 -18.77
C SER A 273 -13.02 -46.90 -18.83
N GLU A 274 -13.34 -45.87 -18.06
CA GLU A 274 -12.53 -44.64 -17.98
C GLU A 274 -12.19 -44.33 -16.51
N CYS A 275 -10.90 -44.18 -16.22
CA CYS A 275 -10.40 -43.65 -14.96
C CYS A 275 -9.11 -42.86 -15.22
N SER A 276 -9.09 -41.58 -14.84
CA SER A 276 -7.90 -40.71 -14.95
C SER A 276 -7.56 -40.04 -13.62
N ILE A 277 -7.93 -40.69 -12.52
CA ILE A 277 -7.67 -40.22 -11.16
C ILE A 277 -6.43 -40.96 -10.65
N GLU A 278 -5.36 -40.22 -10.45
CA GLU A 278 -4.08 -40.76 -10.00
C GLU A 278 -3.52 -39.87 -8.89
N PHE A 279 -3.05 -40.49 -7.82
CA PHE A 279 -2.13 -39.91 -6.87
C PHE A 279 -0.75 -39.79 -7.50
N GLU A 280 -0.05 -38.74 -7.10
CA GLU A 280 1.38 -38.58 -7.29
C GLU A 280 2.02 -38.45 -5.91
N VAL A 281 3.16 -39.10 -5.70
CA VAL A 281 3.95 -38.96 -4.47
C VAL A 281 5.06 -37.95 -4.71
N ASP A 282 5.17 -36.98 -3.81
CA ASP A 282 6.25 -36.00 -3.75
C ASP A 282 6.96 -36.19 -2.39
N GLY A 283 8.27 -36.44 -2.40
CA GLY A 283 9.05 -36.86 -1.23
C GLY A 283 10.06 -37.98 -1.55
N PRO A 284 10.81 -38.51 -0.55
CA PRO A 284 10.70 -38.21 0.88
C PRO A 284 11.24 -36.83 1.28
N TYR A 285 10.79 -36.34 2.43
CA TYR A 285 11.18 -35.05 3.00
C TYR A 285 11.95 -35.23 4.31
N LYS A 286 12.78 -34.24 4.68
CA LYS A 286 13.59 -34.27 5.89
C LYS A 286 12.78 -34.02 7.16
N ALA A 287 11.93 -33.00 7.13
CA ALA A 287 11.17 -32.57 8.31
C ALA A 287 9.84 -31.93 7.90
N MET A 288 8.84 -32.11 8.76
CA MET A 288 7.54 -31.45 8.66
C MET A 288 7.14 -30.91 10.04
N ILE A 289 6.80 -29.63 10.11
CA ILE A 289 6.40 -28.94 11.34
C ILE A 289 4.94 -28.51 11.21
N ILE A 290 4.12 -28.94 12.18
CA ILE A 290 2.68 -28.68 12.22
C ILE A 290 2.35 -27.99 13.55
N PRO A 291 1.68 -26.81 13.52
CA PRO A 291 1.30 -26.11 14.73
C PRO A 291 0.02 -26.71 15.35
N ALA A 292 -0.13 -26.53 16.65
CA ALA A 292 -1.32 -26.95 17.40
C ALA A 292 -2.21 -25.76 17.79
N SER A 293 -3.51 -26.01 17.99
CA SER A 293 -4.44 -24.99 18.48
C SER A 293 -4.23 -24.71 19.96
N LYS A 294 -4.61 -23.51 20.37
CA LYS A 294 -4.70 -23.15 21.78
C LYS A 294 -5.91 -23.77 22.48
N GLU A 295 -6.95 -24.10 21.73
CA GLU A 295 -8.20 -24.66 22.25
C GLU A 295 -8.13 -26.20 22.17
N GLU A 296 -8.58 -26.87 23.23
CA GLU A 296 -8.56 -28.33 23.31
C GLU A 296 -9.45 -28.96 22.23
N GLY A 297 -8.96 -30.00 21.57
CA GLY A 297 -9.71 -30.76 20.57
C GLY A 297 -9.89 -30.04 19.22
N ILE A 298 -9.43 -28.79 19.08
CA ILE A 298 -9.47 -28.06 17.81
C ILE A 298 -8.12 -28.22 17.10
N LEU A 299 -8.16 -28.66 15.84
CA LEU A 299 -6.98 -28.77 14.99
C LEU A 299 -6.84 -27.53 14.10
N ILE A 300 -5.61 -27.06 13.92
CA ILE A 300 -5.32 -25.97 12.98
C ILE A 300 -5.10 -26.56 11.59
N LYS A 301 -6.09 -26.38 10.71
CA LYS A 301 -5.99 -26.84 9.32
C LYS A 301 -5.12 -25.92 8.46
N LYS A 302 -4.50 -26.48 7.41
CA LYS A 302 -3.76 -25.79 6.36
C LYS A 302 -2.58 -24.94 6.86
N ARG A 303 -1.91 -25.36 7.93
CA ARG A 303 -0.69 -24.72 8.42
C ARG A 303 0.39 -25.77 8.63
N TYR A 304 1.45 -25.70 7.85
CA TYR A 304 2.59 -26.61 7.95
C TYR A 304 3.80 -26.05 7.19
N ALA A 305 4.99 -26.48 7.62
CA ALA A 305 6.27 -26.19 7.01
C ALA A 305 6.98 -27.52 6.70
N VAL A 306 7.47 -27.69 5.48
CA VAL A 306 8.10 -28.92 4.98
C VAL A 306 9.46 -28.58 4.40
N PHE A 307 10.46 -29.39 4.73
CA PHE A 307 11.85 -29.20 4.35
C PHE A 307 12.39 -30.37 3.53
N ASN A 308 13.17 -30.05 2.51
CA ASN A 308 13.93 -31.03 1.73
C ASN A 308 15.15 -31.54 2.51
N HIS A 309 15.75 -32.64 2.04
CA HIS A 309 17.00 -33.19 2.60
C HIS A 309 18.17 -32.20 2.55
N ASP A 310 18.21 -31.34 1.53
CA ASP A 310 19.20 -30.28 1.37
C ASP A 310 19.05 -29.13 2.40
N GLY A 311 18.03 -29.20 3.27
CA GLY A 311 17.70 -28.15 4.24
C GLY A 311 16.90 -26.98 3.66
N THR A 312 16.66 -26.97 2.34
CA THR A 312 15.83 -25.96 1.70
C THR A 312 14.35 -26.15 2.05
N LEU A 313 13.63 -25.02 2.20
CA LEU A 313 12.20 -25.02 2.47
C LEU A 313 11.42 -25.45 1.22
N ALA A 314 10.81 -26.63 1.25
CA ALA A 314 10.05 -27.21 0.14
C ALA A 314 8.68 -26.56 0.02
N GLU A 315 7.92 -26.55 1.12
CA GLU A 315 6.58 -26.00 1.15
C GLU A 315 6.28 -25.33 2.49
N LEU A 316 5.67 -24.15 2.43
CA LEU A 316 5.21 -23.41 3.59
C LEU A 316 3.80 -22.90 3.32
N LYS A 317 2.85 -23.26 4.20
CA LYS A 317 1.43 -22.94 4.05
C LYS A 317 0.84 -22.36 5.31
N GLY A 318 -0.05 -21.39 5.13
CA GLY A 318 -0.97 -20.88 6.16
C GLY A 318 -0.35 -20.06 7.29
N PHE A 319 0.97 -20.10 7.48
CA PHE A 319 1.73 -19.28 8.43
C PHE A 319 1.74 -17.79 8.05
N GLU A 320 1.87 -16.96 9.07
CA GLU A 320 1.80 -15.50 9.01
C GLU A 320 2.89 -14.91 8.07
N ILE A 321 4.08 -15.51 8.00
CA ILE A 321 5.15 -15.13 7.07
C ILE A 321 4.72 -15.06 5.58
N LYS A 322 3.86 -15.97 5.10
CA LYS A 322 3.35 -15.94 3.72
C LYS A 322 2.12 -15.07 3.51
N ARG A 323 1.47 -14.59 4.59
CA ARG A 323 0.25 -13.78 4.48
C ARG A 323 0.60 -12.35 4.11
N ARG A 324 -0.22 -11.74 3.24
CA ARG A 324 -0.20 -10.29 3.01
C ARG A 324 -0.81 -9.62 4.24
N GLY A 325 -0.10 -8.69 4.87
CA GLY A 325 -0.54 -8.09 6.14
C GLY A 325 0.13 -8.72 7.37
N GLU A 326 -0.54 -8.68 8.52
CA GLU A 326 -0.10 -9.21 9.83
C GLU A 326 1.05 -8.43 10.47
N LEU A 327 1.35 -8.79 11.72
CA LEU A 327 2.41 -8.22 12.55
C LEU A 327 3.79 -8.65 12.00
N LYS A 328 4.63 -7.68 11.65
CA LYS A 328 5.95 -7.94 11.05
C LYS A 328 6.88 -8.71 11.99
N LEU A 329 6.85 -8.41 13.29
CA LEU A 329 7.59 -9.17 14.32
C LEU A 329 7.31 -10.67 14.27
N ILE A 330 6.06 -11.11 14.10
CA ILE A 330 5.73 -12.55 14.01
C ILE A 330 6.29 -13.16 12.72
N LYS A 331 6.33 -12.40 11.63
CA LYS A 331 6.89 -12.88 10.36
C LYS A 331 8.38 -13.12 10.45
N LEU A 332 9.11 -12.17 11.04
CA LEU A 332 10.55 -12.29 11.25
C LEU A 332 10.88 -13.41 12.25
N PHE A 333 10.13 -13.48 13.36
CA PHE A 333 10.20 -14.58 14.30
C PHE A 333 10.02 -15.93 13.59
N GLN A 334 8.97 -16.10 12.78
CA GLN A 334 8.73 -17.34 12.04
C GLN A 334 9.83 -17.66 11.01
N ALA A 335 10.33 -16.65 10.30
CA ALA A 335 11.38 -16.82 9.30
C ALA A 335 12.65 -17.42 9.93
N GLU A 336 13.05 -16.89 11.09
CA GLU A 336 14.21 -17.40 11.82
C GLU A 336 13.92 -18.74 12.53
N LEU A 337 12.72 -18.89 13.09
CA LEU A 337 12.33 -20.08 13.84
C LEU A 337 12.37 -21.35 12.97
N PHE A 338 11.89 -21.28 11.73
CA PHE A 338 11.74 -22.44 10.87
C PHE A 338 13.08 -23.08 10.49
N ASP A 339 14.11 -22.28 10.27
CA ASP A 339 15.47 -22.78 10.01
C ASP A 339 16.02 -23.56 11.22
N LYS A 340 15.74 -23.09 12.45
CA LYS A 340 16.25 -23.74 13.67
C LYS A 340 15.64 -25.10 13.98
N PHE A 341 14.48 -25.44 13.42
CA PHE A 341 13.91 -26.79 13.55
C PHE A 341 14.76 -27.87 12.86
N LEU A 342 15.74 -27.50 12.02
CA LEU A 342 16.63 -28.45 11.37
C LEU A 342 17.88 -28.79 12.19
N HIS A 343 18.09 -28.13 13.34
CA HIS A 343 19.21 -28.40 14.23
C HIS A 343 18.82 -29.36 15.36
N GLY A 344 19.83 -30.00 15.95
CA GLY A 344 19.68 -31.01 17.00
C GLY A 344 19.70 -32.43 16.44
N SER A 345 20.24 -33.36 17.23
CA SER A 345 20.23 -34.79 16.94
C SER A 345 19.05 -35.50 17.61
N THR A 346 18.53 -34.93 18.69
CA THR A 346 17.34 -35.39 19.42
C THR A 346 16.20 -34.37 19.34
N LEU A 347 14.97 -34.82 19.64
CA LEU A 347 13.79 -33.94 19.66
C LEU A 347 13.92 -32.84 20.73
N GLU A 348 14.55 -33.15 21.87
CA GLU A 348 14.80 -32.23 22.98
C GLU A 348 15.82 -31.15 22.60
N GLU A 349 16.92 -31.53 21.95
CA GLU A 349 17.91 -30.58 21.42
C GLU A 349 17.30 -29.66 20.37
N CYS A 350 16.46 -30.20 19.47
CA CYS A 350 15.74 -29.43 18.47
C CYS A 350 14.85 -28.36 19.13
N TYR A 351 14.00 -28.76 20.09
CA TYR A 351 13.15 -27.82 20.82
C TYR A 351 13.95 -26.81 21.65
N SER A 352 15.13 -27.18 22.15
CA SER A 352 16.02 -26.27 22.89
C SER A 352 16.61 -25.19 21.97
N ALA A 353 17.05 -25.55 20.77
CA ALA A 353 17.55 -24.60 19.77
C ALA A 353 16.44 -23.60 19.34
N VAL A 354 15.23 -24.10 19.14
CA VAL A 354 14.03 -23.31 18.82
C VAL A 354 13.64 -22.39 20.00
N ALA A 355 13.77 -22.88 21.23
CA ALA A 355 13.49 -22.10 22.44
C ALA A 355 14.48 -20.95 22.67
N ALA A 356 15.76 -21.12 22.31
CA ALA A 356 16.75 -20.05 22.38
C ALA A 356 16.34 -18.83 21.53
N VAL A 357 15.84 -19.09 20.31
CA VAL A 357 15.29 -18.03 19.44
C VAL A 357 14.06 -17.39 20.07
N ALA A 358 13.12 -18.20 20.59
CA ALA A 358 11.92 -17.68 21.24
C ALA A 358 12.25 -16.77 22.45
N ASN A 359 13.21 -17.16 23.29
CA ASN A 359 13.66 -16.36 24.43
C ASN A 359 14.29 -15.03 23.99
N ARG A 360 15.13 -15.02 22.96
CA ARG A 360 15.73 -13.80 22.42
C ARG A 360 14.67 -12.80 21.94
N TRP A 361 13.63 -13.28 21.25
CA TRP A 361 12.52 -12.42 20.81
C TRP A 361 11.64 -11.95 21.98
N LEU A 362 11.52 -12.73 23.06
CA LEU A 362 10.87 -12.30 24.29
C LEU A 362 11.70 -11.24 25.02
N ASP A 363 13.02 -11.34 25.03
CA ASP A 363 13.92 -10.35 25.64
C ASP A 363 13.82 -8.99 24.96
N LEU A 364 13.70 -8.97 23.63
CA LEU A 364 13.44 -7.75 22.86
C LEU A 364 12.17 -7.03 23.33
N LEU A 365 11.07 -7.78 23.57
CA LEU A 365 9.80 -7.21 24.03
C LEU A 365 9.83 -6.83 25.51
N ASP A 366 10.53 -7.60 26.35
CA ASP A 366 10.65 -7.33 27.79
C ASP A 366 11.55 -6.11 28.06
N ASN A 367 12.60 -5.92 27.26
CA ASN A 367 13.45 -4.73 27.27
C ASN A 367 12.83 -3.54 26.53
N GLN A 368 11.60 -3.66 26.03
CA GLN A 368 10.88 -2.61 25.29
C GLN A 368 11.68 -2.03 24.11
N GLY A 369 12.51 -2.86 23.46
CA GLY A 369 13.35 -2.44 22.32
C GLY A 369 14.30 -1.28 22.64
N LYS A 370 14.87 -1.24 23.86
CA LYS A 370 15.83 -0.21 24.27
C LYS A 370 17.07 -0.15 23.36
N ASP A 371 17.53 -1.31 22.89
CA ASP A 371 18.75 -1.46 22.08
C ASP A 371 18.50 -1.30 20.56
N ILE A 372 17.26 -0.98 20.16
CA ILE A 372 16.83 -0.87 18.77
C ILE A 372 16.43 0.57 18.46
N ALA A 373 16.80 1.07 17.28
CA ALA A 373 16.43 2.41 16.82
C ALA A 373 14.90 2.54 16.60
N ASP A 374 14.35 3.74 16.80
CA ASP A 374 12.90 3.98 16.74
C ASP A 374 12.28 3.64 15.38
N SER A 375 13.02 3.87 14.28
CA SER A 375 12.60 3.51 12.91
C SER A 375 12.46 2.01 12.72
N GLU A 376 13.47 1.24 13.16
CA GLU A 376 13.47 -0.22 13.09
C GLU A 376 12.43 -0.83 14.04
N LEU A 377 12.25 -0.23 15.21
CA LEU A 377 11.24 -0.65 16.17
C LEU A 377 9.81 -0.50 15.61
N LEU A 378 9.51 0.63 14.98
CA LEU A 378 8.22 0.87 14.31
C LEU A 378 7.99 -0.15 13.21
N GLU A 379 9.03 -0.52 12.45
CA GLU A 379 8.94 -1.54 11.43
C GLU A 379 8.58 -2.90 12.01
N TYR A 380 9.24 -3.35 13.09
CA TYR A 380 8.95 -4.62 13.75
C TYR A 380 7.55 -4.67 14.36
N ILE A 381 7.12 -3.60 15.02
CA ILE A 381 5.85 -3.54 15.77
C ILE A 381 4.65 -3.17 14.89
N SER A 382 4.91 -2.70 13.65
CA SER A 382 3.86 -2.39 12.69
C SER A 382 3.07 -3.63 12.29
N GLU A 383 1.75 -3.47 12.30
CA GLU A 383 0.80 -4.41 11.70
C GLU A 383 0.23 -3.77 10.42
N SER A 384 0.15 -4.57 9.37
CA SER A 384 -0.43 -4.12 8.09
C SER A 384 -1.71 -4.89 7.78
N SER A 385 -2.75 -4.16 7.38
CA SER A 385 -4.02 -4.73 6.92
C SER A 385 -4.53 -3.99 5.70
N THR A 386 -4.91 -4.72 4.66
CA THR A 386 -5.47 -4.14 3.44
C THR A 386 -6.99 -4.17 3.49
N MET A 387 -7.63 -3.01 3.34
CA MET A 387 -9.09 -2.93 3.27
C MET A 387 -9.60 -3.38 1.89
N SER A 388 -10.55 -4.31 1.85
CA SER A 388 -11.11 -4.81 0.59
C SER A 388 -12.19 -3.89 0.00
N LYS A 389 -12.80 -3.05 0.84
CA LYS A 389 -13.84 -2.07 0.47
C LYS A 389 -13.42 -0.66 0.88
N SER A 390 -14.14 0.35 0.40
CA SER A 390 -13.93 1.75 0.81
C SER A 390 -14.43 1.98 2.23
N LEU A 391 -13.95 3.05 2.89
CA LEU A 391 -14.32 3.35 4.28
C LEU A 391 -15.84 3.55 4.45
N ALA A 392 -16.51 4.16 3.46
CA ALA A 392 -17.96 4.38 3.48
C ALA A 392 -18.77 3.06 3.46
N GLU A 393 -18.30 2.03 2.76
CA GLU A 393 -18.97 0.72 2.70
C GLU A 393 -18.84 -0.09 3.99
N TYR A 394 -17.85 0.22 4.83
CA TYR A 394 -17.67 -0.43 6.15
C TYR A 394 -18.59 0.16 7.23
N GLY A 395 -19.03 1.42 7.09
CA GLY A 395 -19.94 2.07 8.04
C GLY A 395 -19.45 2.04 9.49
N ASP A 396 -20.25 1.40 10.37
CA ASP A 396 -20.01 1.31 11.81
C ASP A 396 -19.22 0.07 12.25
N GLN A 397 -18.69 -0.72 11.31
CA GLN A 397 -17.89 -1.89 11.67
C GLN A 397 -16.61 -1.48 12.40
N LYS A 398 -16.42 -2.00 13.61
CA LYS A 398 -15.23 -1.72 14.43
C LYS A 398 -14.11 -2.70 14.10
N SER A 399 -13.02 -2.21 13.52
CA SER A 399 -11.79 -2.98 13.31
C SER A 399 -10.57 -2.06 13.35
N CYS A 400 -9.38 -2.58 13.64
CA CYS A 400 -8.15 -1.79 13.66
C CYS A 400 -7.90 -1.09 12.31
N ALA A 401 -8.17 -1.77 11.20
CA ALA A 401 -8.04 -1.21 9.85
C ALA A 401 -9.03 -0.05 9.62
N VAL A 402 -10.30 -0.19 10.03
CA VAL A 402 -11.31 0.88 9.89
C VAL A 402 -10.95 2.09 10.75
N THR A 403 -10.50 1.89 12.00
CA THR A 403 -10.06 2.98 12.87
C THR A 403 -8.82 3.68 12.30
N THR A 404 -7.86 2.92 11.78
CA THR A 404 -6.67 3.46 11.13
C THR A 404 -7.05 4.29 9.90
N ALA A 405 -7.97 3.81 9.06
CA ALA A 405 -8.48 4.55 7.91
C ALA A 405 -9.21 5.83 8.33
N LYS A 406 -10.05 5.80 9.38
CA LYS A 406 -10.70 7.01 9.93
C LYS A 406 -9.65 8.02 10.41
N ARG A 407 -8.64 7.56 11.15
CA ARG A 407 -7.53 8.41 11.63
C ARG A 407 -6.68 8.97 10.48
N LEU A 408 -6.42 8.18 9.44
CA LEU A 408 -5.76 8.64 8.22
C LEU A 408 -6.61 9.66 7.45
N ALA A 409 -7.94 9.55 7.43
CA ALA A 409 -8.82 10.55 6.85
C ALA A 409 -8.78 11.86 7.66
N ASP A 410 -8.79 11.78 8.98
CA ASP A 410 -8.71 12.95 9.87
C ASP A 410 -7.36 13.68 9.75
N PHE A 411 -6.28 12.94 9.48
CA PHE A 411 -4.91 13.45 9.42
C PHE A 411 -4.50 13.88 7.99
N LEU A 412 -4.69 13.01 6.99
CA LEU A 412 -4.32 13.25 5.58
C LEU A 412 -5.49 13.68 4.69
N GLY A 413 -6.70 13.85 5.24
CA GLY A 413 -7.89 14.28 4.52
C GLY A 413 -8.63 13.14 3.82
N ASP A 414 -9.92 13.39 3.53
CA ASP A 414 -10.85 12.39 2.98
C ASP A 414 -10.46 11.83 1.60
N THR A 415 -9.51 12.43 0.88
CA THR A 415 -9.13 11.97 -0.46
C THR A 415 -8.44 10.61 -0.43
N MET A 416 -7.70 10.28 0.63
CA MET A 416 -6.93 9.02 0.74
C MET A 416 -7.82 7.79 0.99
N VAL A 417 -9.02 7.98 1.52
CA VAL A 417 -9.92 6.88 1.96
C VAL A 417 -11.09 6.61 1.01
N LYS A 418 -11.15 7.31 -0.12
CA LYS A 418 -12.21 7.14 -1.14
C LYS A 418 -12.05 5.83 -1.90
N ASP A 419 -10.81 5.46 -2.20
CA ASP A 419 -10.52 4.30 -3.03
C ASP A 419 -10.48 2.99 -2.22
N LYS A 420 -10.79 1.89 -2.91
CA LYS A 420 -10.72 0.53 -2.33
C LYS A 420 -9.25 0.08 -2.30
N GLY A 421 -8.89 -0.80 -1.37
CA GLY A 421 -7.54 -1.36 -1.31
C GLY A 421 -6.56 -0.59 -0.43
N LEU A 422 -7.03 0.35 0.40
CA LEU A 422 -6.16 1.11 1.30
C LEU A 422 -5.35 0.16 2.21
N ARG A 423 -4.02 0.30 2.17
CA ARG A 423 -3.10 -0.38 3.08
C ARG A 423 -3.02 0.41 4.38
N CYS A 424 -3.68 -0.09 5.41
CA CYS A 424 -3.63 0.48 6.76
C CYS A 424 -2.45 -0.12 7.51
N GLN A 425 -1.39 0.65 7.72
CA GLN A 425 -0.29 0.31 8.61
C GLN A 425 -0.49 1.02 9.95
N TYR A 426 -0.52 0.26 11.04
CA TYR A 426 -0.78 0.79 12.37
C TYR A 426 0.03 0.09 13.46
N ILE A 427 0.15 0.78 14.59
CA ILE A 427 0.55 0.21 15.88
C ILE A 427 -0.63 0.26 16.86
N VAL A 428 -0.60 -0.58 17.89
CA VAL A 428 -1.61 -0.57 18.96
C VAL A 428 -1.07 0.25 20.14
N ALA A 429 -1.79 1.32 20.49
CA ALA A 429 -1.44 2.16 21.63
C ALA A 429 -1.95 1.57 22.95
N CYS A 430 -1.25 1.80 24.06
CA CYS A 430 -1.63 1.36 25.41
C CYS A 430 -2.86 2.12 25.92
N GLU A 431 -2.87 3.45 25.72
CA GLU A 431 -3.97 4.32 26.13
C GLU A 431 -4.97 4.57 24.98
N PRO A 432 -6.28 4.77 25.28
CA PRO A 432 -6.90 4.73 26.61
C PRO A 432 -7.13 3.29 27.13
N LYS A 433 -6.69 3.01 28.36
CA LYS A 433 -6.91 1.73 29.05
C LYS A 433 -8.39 1.36 29.15
N GLY A 434 -8.68 0.06 29.04
CA GLY A 434 -10.05 -0.47 29.08
C GLY A 434 -10.82 -0.37 27.76
N THR A 435 -10.30 0.31 26.73
CA THR A 435 -10.92 0.33 25.40
C THR A 435 -10.51 -0.87 24.54
N PRO A 436 -11.39 -1.35 23.63
CA PRO A 436 -11.07 -2.44 22.72
C PRO A 436 -9.85 -2.13 21.85
N VAL A 437 -9.07 -3.16 21.51
CA VAL A 437 -7.87 -3.04 20.64
C VAL A 437 -8.18 -2.35 19.32
N SER A 438 -9.39 -2.55 18.77
CA SER A 438 -9.83 -1.93 17.52
C SER A 438 -9.87 -0.40 17.56
N GLU A 439 -10.09 0.22 18.72
CA GLU A 439 -10.17 1.67 18.88
C GLU A 439 -8.79 2.29 19.20
N ARG A 440 -7.80 1.47 19.59
CA ARG A 440 -6.45 1.89 19.98
C ARG A 440 -5.43 1.87 18.84
N ALA A 441 -5.86 1.62 17.61
CA ALA A 441 -4.97 1.52 16.44
C ALA A 441 -4.50 2.91 15.95
N VAL A 442 -3.20 3.20 16.02
CA VAL A 442 -2.57 4.46 15.60
C VAL A 442 -1.84 4.26 14.26
N PRO A 443 -2.10 5.06 13.21
CA PRO A 443 -1.39 4.95 11.94
C PRO A 443 0.11 5.23 12.06
N VAL A 444 0.96 4.40 11.44
CA VAL A 444 2.43 4.59 11.49
C VAL A 444 2.87 5.90 10.84
N ALA A 445 2.12 6.38 9.84
CA ALA A 445 2.41 7.63 9.12
C ALA A 445 2.51 8.86 10.03
N ILE A 446 1.93 8.84 11.25
CA ILE A 446 2.01 9.97 12.17
C ILE A 446 3.44 10.20 12.70
N PHE A 447 4.23 9.12 12.84
CA PHE A 447 5.59 9.19 13.38
C PHE A 447 6.62 9.73 12.39
N GLY A 448 6.25 9.87 11.11
CA GLY A 448 7.09 10.50 10.08
C GLY A 448 6.79 11.99 9.87
N THR A 449 5.96 12.62 10.71
CA THR A 449 5.56 14.02 10.56
C THR A 449 6.17 14.96 11.60
N ASP A 450 6.02 16.27 11.38
CA ASP A 450 6.49 17.28 12.31
C ASP A 450 5.99 17.02 13.75
N PRO A 451 6.85 17.20 14.78
CA PRO A 451 6.55 16.80 16.15
C PRO A 451 5.31 17.50 16.72
N GLU A 452 5.02 18.74 16.30
CA GLU A 452 3.83 19.47 16.73
C GLU A 452 2.53 18.82 16.24
N ILE A 453 2.50 18.39 14.97
CA ILE A 453 1.35 17.72 14.36
C ILE A 453 1.18 16.33 14.96
N MET A 454 2.29 15.61 15.10
CA MET A 454 2.34 14.31 15.75
C MET A 454 1.74 14.38 17.16
N ASN A 455 2.22 15.30 18.00
CA ASN A 455 1.74 15.46 19.37
C ASN A 455 0.26 15.87 19.42
N PHE A 456 -0.20 16.75 18.54
CA PHE A 456 -1.61 17.14 18.47
C PHE A 456 -2.55 15.93 18.22
N TYR A 457 -2.26 15.13 17.20
CA TYR A 457 -3.10 13.96 16.88
C TYR A 457 -2.93 12.83 17.89
N LEU A 458 -1.73 12.61 18.42
CA LEU A 458 -1.50 11.61 19.47
C LEU A 458 -2.27 11.95 20.76
N ARG A 459 -2.29 13.22 21.18
CA ARG A 459 -3.11 13.68 22.33
C ARG A 459 -4.59 13.45 22.06
N LYS A 460 -5.07 13.75 20.84
CA LYS A 460 -6.46 13.52 20.42
C LYS A 460 -6.84 12.03 20.44
N TRP A 461 -5.96 11.15 19.97
CA TRP A 461 -6.25 9.73 19.79
C TRP A 461 -6.01 8.88 21.03
N CYS A 462 -4.96 9.18 21.80
CA CYS A 462 -4.58 8.46 23.01
C CYS A 462 -5.22 9.07 24.28
N LYS A 463 -5.85 10.25 24.16
CA LYS A 463 -6.48 11.00 25.27
C LYS A 463 -5.49 11.27 26.42
N THR A 464 -4.23 11.53 26.08
CA THR A 464 -3.13 11.79 27.01
C THR A 464 -2.74 13.27 26.96
N SER A 465 -2.31 13.84 28.08
CA SER A 465 -1.92 15.27 28.21
C SER A 465 -0.41 15.53 28.08
N SER A 466 0.44 14.53 28.26
CA SER A 466 1.91 14.64 28.20
C SER A 466 2.48 14.36 26.81
N ASP A 467 3.68 14.88 26.52
CA ASP A 467 4.48 14.45 25.37
C ASP A 467 5.15 13.12 25.69
N VAL A 468 4.86 12.11 24.87
CA VAL A 468 5.20 10.72 25.19
C VAL A 468 5.99 10.14 24.02
N GLY A 469 7.18 9.63 24.31
CA GLY A 469 8.00 8.92 23.32
C GLY A 469 7.31 7.64 22.81
N ILE A 470 7.70 7.19 21.61
CA ILE A 470 7.05 6.06 20.90
C ILE A 470 6.91 4.81 21.77
N ARG A 471 7.94 4.46 22.55
CA ARG A 471 7.97 3.28 23.43
C ARG A 471 6.91 3.31 24.52
N LEU A 472 6.52 4.49 25.02
CA LEU A 472 5.50 4.64 26.04
C LEU A 472 4.08 4.60 25.45
N ILE A 473 3.93 4.92 24.16
CA ILE A 473 2.65 4.83 23.45
C ILE A 473 2.30 3.36 23.17
N ILE A 474 3.29 2.54 22.81
CA ILE A 474 3.10 1.15 22.39
C ILE A 474 2.54 0.29 23.54
N ASP A 475 1.51 -0.50 23.24
CA ASP A 475 1.02 -1.54 24.16
C ASP A 475 1.90 -2.80 24.10
N TRP A 476 3.00 -2.81 24.85
CA TRP A 476 3.90 -3.97 24.93
C TRP A 476 3.20 -5.25 25.39
N SER A 477 2.19 -5.15 26.24
CA SER A 477 1.43 -6.31 26.75
C SER A 477 0.67 -7.01 25.62
N TYR A 478 0.08 -6.23 24.70
CA TYR A 478 -0.59 -6.73 23.52
C TYR A 478 0.37 -7.50 22.60
N TYR A 479 1.52 -6.90 22.28
CA TYR A 479 2.51 -7.53 21.41
C TYR A 479 3.14 -8.78 22.04
N LYS A 480 3.40 -8.75 23.35
CA LYS A 480 3.86 -9.91 24.12
C LYS A 480 2.83 -11.04 24.10
N GLN A 481 1.54 -10.75 24.30
CA GLN A 481 0.48 -11.76 24.21
C GLN A 481 0.36 -12.36 22.80
N ARG A 482 0.56 -11.54 21.75
CA ARG A 482 0.57 -12.01 20.35
C ARG A 482 1.75 -12.94 20.08
N LEU A 483 2.95 -12.61 20.56
CA LEU A 483 4.13 -13.47 20.45
C LEU A 483 3.98 -14.76 21.28
N HIS A 484 3.53 -14.66 22.54
CA HIS A 484 3.19 -15.83 23.37
C HIS A 484 2.22 -16.76 22.64
N SER A 485 1.25 -16.18 21.93
CA SER A 485 0.29 -16.95 21.15
C SER A 485 0.93 -17.70 20.00
N ALA A 486 1.91 -17.11 19.31
CA ALA A 486 2.66 -17.79 18.27
C ALA A 486 3.56 -18.90 18.84
N ILE A 487 4.28 -18.61 19.92
CA ILE A 487 5.14 -19.56 20.64
C ILE A 487 4.34 -20.77 21.15
N GLN A 488 3.16 -20.55 21.73
CA GLN A 488 2.30 -21.64 22.19
C GLN A 488 1.88 -22.57 21.04
N LYS A 489 1.41 -21.99 19.93
CA LYS A 489 0.92 -22.76 18.78
C LYS A 489 2.02 -23.56 18.09
N VAL A 490 3.22 -23.01 17.96
CA VAL A 490 4.30 -23.60 17.14
C VAL A 490 5.28 -24.43 17.98
N ILE A 491 5.53 -24.05 19.24
CA ILE A 491 6.59 -24.63 20.06
C ILE A 491 5.98 -25.42 21.23
N THR A 492 5.34 -24.73 22.19
CA THR A 492 5.10 -25.34 23.51
C THR A 492 3.98 -26.37 23.50
N ILE A 493 2.87 -26.14 22.77
CA ILE A 493 1.78 -27.13 22.68
C ILE A 493 2.23 -28.38 21.90
N PRO A 494 2.86 -28.27 20.71
CA PRO A 494 3.41 -29.44 20.03
C PRO A 494 4.44 -30.21 20.87
N ALA A 495 5.37 -29.51 21.54
CA ALA A 495 6.37 -30.12 22.41
C ALA A 495 5.73 -31.00 23.50
N ALA A 496 4.74 -30.45 24.23
CA ALA A 496 4.03 -31.20 25.27
C ALA A 496 3.25 -32.41 24.70
N MET A 497 2.65 -32.27 23.51
CA MET A 497 1.95 -33.38 22.85
C MET A 497 2.90 -34.50 22.39
N GLN A 498 4.16 -34.15 22.08
CA GLN A 498 5.23 -35.08 21.74
C GLN A 498 6.03 -35.57 22.96
N LYS A 499 5.55 -35.28 24.18
CA LYS A 499 6.17 -35.67 25.46
C LYS A 499 7.53 -35.02 25.75
N VAL A 500 7.74 -33.81 25.24
CA VAL A 500 8.89 -32.96 25.60
C VAL A 500 8.44 -31.94 26.65
N ALA A 501 9.26 -31.75 27.69
CA ALA A 501 9.02 -30.74 28.71
C ALA A 501 8.93 -29.33 28.09
N ASN A 502 8.27 -28.38 28.77
CA ASN A 502 8.08 -27.03 28.22
C ASN A 502 9.43 -26.36 27.91
N PRO A 503 9.81 -26.17 26.63
CA PRO A 503 11.14 -25.68 26.29
C PRO A 503 11.26 -24.16 26.50
N VAL A 504 10.13 -23.45 26.66
CA VAL A 504 10.09 -22.00 26.95
C VAL A 504 9.28 -21.75 28.23
N PRO A 505 9.88 -21.91 29.43
CA PRO A 505 9.16 -21.80 30.71
C PRO A 505 8.48 -20.45 30.96
N ARG A 506 9.02 -19.37 30.38
CA ARG A 506 8.44 -18.02 30.42
C ARG A 506 7.02 -17.96 29.83
N VAL A 507 6.71 -18.86 28.89
CA VAL A 507 5.40 -18.97 28.27
C VAL A 507 4.69 -20.21 28.82
N ARG A 508 3.76 -19.98 29.74
CA ARG A 508 2.95 -21.06 30.34
C ARG A 508 2.05 -21.73 29.30
N HIS A 509 1.80 -23.02 29.48
CA HIS A 509 0.80 -23.75 28.70
C HIS A 509 -0.62 -23.25 29.01
N PRO A 510 -1.58 -23.41 28.08
CA PRO A 510 -3.00 -23.26 28.40
C PRO A 510 -3.42 -24.22 29.52
N ASP A 511 -4.40 -23.82 30.34
CA ASP A 511 -4.80 -24.55 31.55
C ASP A 511 -5.20 -26.01 31.28
N TRP A 512 -5.92 -26.27 30.18
CA TRP A 512 -6.32 -27.62 29.78
C TRP A 512 -5.12 -28.53 29.49
N LEU A 513 -4.09 -28.00 28.83
CA LEU A 513 -2.89 -28.75 28.47
C LEU A 513 -2.05 -29.02 29.73
N HIS A 514 -1.94 -28.03 30.60
CA HIS A 514 -1.25 -28.20 31.88
C HIS A 514 -1.94 -29.23 32.77
N LYS A 515 -3.28 -29.27 32.76
CA LYS A 515 -4.06 -30.31 33.43
C LYS A 515 -3.75 -31.69 32.85
N LYS A 516 -3.75 -31.81 31.52
CA LYS A 516 -3.50 -33.07 30.81
C LYS A 516 -2.07 -33.61 30.96
N VAL A 517 -1.08 -32.72 31.02
CA VAL A 517 0.32 -33.09 31.32
C VAL A 517 0.40 -33.62 32.75
N ARG A 518 -0.17 -32.91 33.73
CA ARG A 518 -0.25 -33.39 35.12
C ARG A 518 -0.96 -34.73 35.25
N GLU A 519 -2.12 -34.91 34.60
CA GLU A 519 -2.87 -36.19 34.62
C GLU A 519 -2.06 -37.36 34.04
N LYS A 520 -1.13 -37.10 33.12
CA LYS A 520 -0.25 -38.11 32.52
C LYS A 520 1.01 -38.38 33.35
N ASP A 521 1.54 -37.37 34.00
CA ASP A 521 2.72 -37.45 34.86
C ASP A 521 2.36 -37.95 36.28
N ASP A 522 1.08 -37.89 36.66
CA ASP A 522 0.58 -38.41 37.93
C ASP A 522 0.61 -39.94 37.95
N THR A 523 1.37 -40.50 38.89
CA THR A 523 1.48 -41.94 39.11
C THR A 523 0.19 -42.58 39.63
N PHE A 524 -0.74 -41.79 40.19
CA PHE A 524 -1.99 -42.27 40.77
C PHE A 524 -3.19 -41.89 39.89
N HIS A 525 -3.53 -42.73 38.91
CA HIS A 525 -4.68 -42.50 38.03
C HIS A 525 -6.02 -42.78 38.74
N GLN A 526 -6.80 -41.74 39.02
CA GLN A 526 -8.23 -41.88 39.32
C GLN A 526 -8.99 -42.19 38.02
N ARG A 527 -9.52 -43.41 37.87
CA ARG A 527 -10.33 -43.79 36.70
C ARG A 527 -11.65 -43.03 36.69
N LYS A 528 -12.09 -42.53 35.53
CA LYS A 528 -13.43 -41.93 35.38
C LYS A 528 -14.49 -43.03 35.53
N LEU A 529 -15.61 -42.71 36.20
CA LEU A 529 -16.76 -43.61 36.33
C LEU A 529 -17.28 -44.11 34.97
N ASP A 530 -17.23 -43.28 33.92
CA ASP A 530 -17.66 -43.69 32.56
C ASP A 530 -16.83 -44.83 31.96
N ASP A 531 -15.53 -44.91 32.28
CA ASP A 531 -14.68 -46.04 31.86
C ASP A 531 -15.01 -47.33 32.62
N MET A 532 -15.64 -47.24 33.80
CA MET A 532 -16.12 -48.41 34.55
C MET A 532 -17.45 -48.97 34.01
N PHE A 533 -18.23 -48.17 33.26
CA PHE A 533 -19.54 -48.58 32.71
C PHE A 533 -19.54 -48.80 31.20
N SER A 534 -18.37 -48.84 30.57
CA SER A 534 -18.24 -49.23 29.16
C SER A 534 -18.47 -50.73 29.01
N PRO A 535 -19.40 -51.21 28.14
CA PRO A 535 -19.62 -52.64 27.96
C PRO A 535 -18.36 -53.30 27.40
N ALA A 536 -17.87 -54.31 28.12
CA ALA A 536 -16.68 -55.06 27.75
C ALA A 536 -16.90 -55.81 26.43
N ASN A 537 -16.24 -55.36 25.35
CA ASN A 537 -16.02 -56.22 24.19
C ASN A 537 -15.05 -57.33 24.59
N LYS A 538 -15.53 -58.56 24.46
CA LYS A 538 -14.76 -59.79 24.58
C LYS A 538 -13.54 -59.74 23.67
N ASP A 539 -12.35 -59.85 24.24
CA ASP A 539 -11.37 -60.90 23.90
C ASP A 539 -10.10 -60.83 24.78
N CYS A 540 -9.56 -62.02 25.08
CA CYS A 540 -8.23 -62.36 25.65
C CYS A 540 -8.01 -62.37 27.19
N VAL A 541 -8.34 -63.52 27.80
CA VAL A 541 -7.44 -64.54 28.41
C VAL A 541 -6.11 -64.12 29.09
N LEU A 542 -5.95 -64.62 30.35
CA LEU A 542 -4.78 -64.76 31.27
C LEU A 542 -4.11 -63.47 31.79
N GLY A 543 -3.85 -63.21 33.08
CA GLY A 543 -3.90 -63.92 34.37
C GLY A 543 -2.89 -63.18 35.30
N THR A 544 -3.22 -62.72 36.52
CA THR A 544 -2.85 -63.41 37.78
C THR A 544 -3.32 -62.62 39.03
N LYS A 545 -4.16 -63.29 39.81
CA LYS A 545 -4.48 -63.26 41.27
C LYS A 545 -3.93 -62.17 42.23
N ARG A 546 -4.86 -61.59 43.03
CA ARG A 546 -4.96 -61.70 44.52
C ARG A 546 -6.31 -61.11 45.01
N SER A 547 -7.25 -61.94 45.49
CA SER A 547 -7.62 -62.20 46.91
C SER A 547 -8.39 -61.03 47.58
N VAL A 548 -9.73 -60.98 47.55
CA VAL A 548 -10.75 -61.59 48.45
C VAL A 548 -10.84 -60.94 49.84
N THR A 549 -11.99 -60.31 50.11
CA THR A 549 -12.93 -60.35 51.28
C THR A 549 -13.85 -59.12 51.13
N GLN A 550 -15.06 -59.18 50.57
CA GLN A 550 -16.31 -59.79 51.07
C GLN A 550 -16.82 -59.11 52.35
N ASP A 551 -17.82 -58.22 52.18
CA ASP A 551 -19.01 -58.20 53.04
C ASP A 551 -20.25 -57.81 52.21
N ASN A 552 -21.12 -58.80 52.12
CA ASN A 552 -22.55 -58.83 51.79
C ASN A 552 -23.32 -58.29 53.01
N VAL A 553 -24.58 -57.86 53.04
CA VAL A 553 -25.79 -57.71 52.20
C VAL A 553 -26.72 -56.89 53.14
N GLU A 554 -27.59 -56.01 52.68
CA GLU A 554 -29.04 -56.29 52.71
C GLU A 554 -29.84 -55.21 51.96
N ASP A 555 -30.91 -55.74 51.39
CA ASP A 555 -31.82 -55.30 50.36
C ASP A 555 -33.20 -55.12 51.01
N ILE A 556 -33.99 -54.12 50.61
CA ILE A 556 -35.46 -54.20 50.63
C ILE A 556 -36.11 -53.04 49.83
N GLU A 557 -36.52 -53.38 48.61
CA GLU A 557 -37.76 -53.05 47.90
C GLU A 557 -38.50 -51.69 48.11
N ASP A 558 -38.53 -50.92 47.00
CA ASP A 558 -39.72 -50.64 46.16
C ASP A 558 -40.66 -49.41 46.44
N PHE A 559 -41.28 -48.94 45.34
CA PHE A 559 -42.39 -47.95 45.20
C PHE A 559 -42.12 -46.42 45.06
N GLY A 560 -41.99 -45.98 43.80
CA GLY A 560 -43.01 -45.17 43.08
C GLY A 560 -43.53 -43.80 43.59
N LYS A 561 -43.23 -42.77 42.77
CA LYS A 561 -44.03 -41.56 42.37
C LYS A 561 -44.26 -40.34 43.30
N GLU A 562 -43.90 -39.19 42.69
CA GLU A 562 -44.48 -37.81 42.73
C GLU A 562 -44.07 -36.75 43.79
N SER A 563 -43.39 -35.72 43.25
CA SER A 563 -43.59 -34.26 43.45
C SER A 563 -42.98 -33.46 44.63
N ARG A 564 -41.98 -32.60 44.27
CA ARG A 564 -41.50 -31.30 44.87
C ARG A 564 -40.89 -31.36 46.30
N PRO A 565 -40.01 -30.42 46.78
CA PRO A 565 -39.91 -28.99 46.47
C PRO A 565 -38.48 -28.35 46.40
N SER A 566 -38.49 -27.02 46.28
CA SER A 566 -37.41 -26.01 46.23
C SER A 566 -36.65 -25.81 47.56
N GLU A 567 -35.35 -25.45 47.52
CA GLU A 567 -34.68 -24.31 48.20
C GLU A 567 -33.18 -24.28 47.79
N LYS A 568 -32.59 -23.24 47.15
CA LYS A 568 -32.12 -21.89 47.55
C LYS A 568 -30.58 -21.82 47.73
N GLY A 569 -29.95 -20.95 46.92
CA GLY A 569 -28.58 -20.42 47.02
C GLY A 569 -28.40 -19.26 46.02
N PRO A 570 -27.54 -18.25 46.28
CA PRO A 570 -27.93 -16.82 46.23
C PRO A 570 -27.72 -16.09 44.89
N LYS A 571 -28.52 -15.03 44.70
CA LYS A 571 -28.53 -14.10 43.55
C LYS A 571 -27.69 -12.84 43.81
N PRO A 572 -27.00 -12.27 42.80
CA PRO A 572 -26.51 -10.90 42.86
C PRO A 572 -27.59 -9.88 42.42
N ILE A 573 -27.58 -8.76 43.12
CA ILE A 573 -28.51 -7.62 43.03
C ILE A 573 -28.15 -6.75 41.82
N ALA A 574 -29.08 -6.64 40.87
CA ALA A 574 -29.04 -5.64 39.81
C ALA A 574 -29.93 -4.46 40.22
N ARG A 575 -29.32 -3.29 40.47
CA ARG A 575 -30.06 -2.03 40.58
C ARG A 575 -30.18 -1.40 39.21
N SER A 576 -31.41 -1.33 38.71
CA SER A 576 -31.83 -0.50 37.58
C SER A 576 -31.85 0.97 38.00
N TYR A 577 -31.24 1.85 37.20
CA TYR A 577 -31.51 3.28 37.28
C TYR A 577 -32.36 3.70 36.08
N GLU A 578 -33.56 4.15 36.41
CA GLU A 578 -34.52 4.81 35.53
C GLU A 578 -34.01 6.21 35.17
N VAL A 579 -34.08 6.55 33.87
CA VAL A 579 -33.79 7.90 33.39
C VAL A 579 -35.09 8.70 33.42
N ASN A 580 -35.24 9.53 34.45
CA ASN A 580 -36.32 10.49 34.58
C ASN A 580 -35.96 11.80 33.87
N LYS A 581 -36.83 12.24 32.96
CA LYS A 581 -36.87 13.59 32.40
C LYS A 581 -37.30 14.58 33.48
N LYS A 582 -36.55 15.66 33.69
CA LYS A 582 -37.10 17.01 33.97
C LYS A 582 -36.05 18.10 33.80
N GLN A 583 -36.54 19.25 33.32
CA GLN A 583 -35.85 20.51 33.01
C GLN A 583 -35.31 21.23 34.25
N SER A 584 -34.21 21.98 34.09
CA SER A 584 -34.03 23.33 34.63
C SER A 584 -32.83 24.02 33.95
N GLU A 585 -32.83 25.35 34.00
CA GLU A 585 -32.13 26.34 33.19
C GLU A 585 -30.75 26.78 33.73
N ARG A 586 -30.05 27.56 32.88
CA ARG A 586 -28.88 28.47 33.11
C ARG A 586 -27.53 27.73 33.23
N GLU A 587 -26.47 28.08 32.51
CA GLU A 587 -25.91 29.41 32.19
C GLU A 587 -24.96 29.34 30.97
N GLN A 588 -24.88 30.43 30.20
CA GLN A 588 -24.00 30.59 29.04
C GLN A 588 -22.58 30.94 29.49
N GLN A 589 -21.58 30.20 29.00
CA GLN A 589 -20.23 30.73 28.75
C GLN A 589 -19.66 30.11 27.48
N GLU A 590 -19.29 30.98 26.55
CA GLU A 590 -18.98 30.72 25.15
C GLU A 590 -17.59 30.08 24.98
N THR A 591 -17.53 28.99 24.22
CA THR A 591 -16.36 28.65 23.40
C THR A 591 -16.85 28.24 22.02
N HIS A 592 -16.54 29.06 21.02
CA HIS A 592 -16.97 28.93 19.64
C HIS A 592 -16.47 27.62 18.99
N ASP A 593 -17.39 26.66 18.82
CA ASP A 593 -17.22 25.52 17.94
C ASP A 593 -18.20 25.68 16.75
N VAL A 594 -17.67 25.87 15.54
CA VAL A 594 -18.49 26.15 14.35
C VAL A 594 -19.17 24.86 13.89
N SER A 595 -20.43 24.72 14.31
CA SER A 595 -21.39 23.73 13.84
C SER A 595 -21.57 23.78 12.30
N LEU A 596 -21.44 22.62 11.67
CA LEU A 596 -21.67 22.37 10.24
C LEU A 596 -23.15 22.50 9.88
N GLN A 597 -23.56 23.63 9.31
CA GLN A 597 -24.80 23.72 8.53
C GLN A 597 -24.48 23.45 7.05
N ASN A 598 -25.04 22.37 6.50
CA ASN A 598 -25.05 22.12 5.05
C ASN A 598 -26.11 23.03 4.41
N ILE A 599 -25.72 24.24 4.02
CA ILE A 599 -26.57 25.15 3.25
C ILE A 599 -26.72 24.58 1.84
N ASP A 600 -27.96 24.37 1.41
CA ASP A 600 -28.26 23.88 0.07
C ASP A 600 -28.00 24.98 -0.98
N LYS A 601 -27.26 24.62 -2.04
CA LYS A 601 -26.86 25.51 -3.14
C LYS A 601 -28.06 26.15 -3.83
N ASN A 602 -29.19 25.46 -3.83
CA ASN A 602 -30.41 25.89 -4.52
C ASN A 602 -31.29 26.82 -3.66
N VAL A 603 -31.02 26.94 -2.36
CA VAL A 603 -31.79 27.76 -1.42
C VAL A 603 -31.03 29.03 -1.04
N ASP A 604 -29.71 28.94 -0.79
CA ASP A 604 -28.85 30.11 -0.58
C ASP A 604 -27.45 29.88 -1.19
N TYR A 605 -27.31 30.30 -2.45
CA TYR A 605 -26.06 30.21 -3.19
C TYR A 605 -24.95 31.06 -2.56
N ARG A 606 -25.28 32.21 -1.94
CA ARG A 606 -24.28 33.11 -1.33
C ARG A 606 -23.72 32.49 -0.04
N GLY A 607 -24.60 31.99 0.83
CA GLY A 607 -24.20 31.26 2.05
C GLY A 607 -23.39 29.99 1.74
N TRP A 608 -23.79 29.23 0.71
CA TRP A 608 -23.03 28.07 0.24
C TRP A 608 -21.64 28.45 -0.30
N LEU A 609 -21.56 29.53 -1.10
CA LEU A 609 -20.31 29.99 -1.70
C LEU A 609 -19.31 30.46 -0.64
N ASP A 610 -19.75 31.18 0.38
CA ASP A 610 -18.89 31.64 1.46
C ASP A 610 -18.35 30.49 2.32
N LEU A 611 -19.20 29.49 2.58
CA LEU A 611 -18.78 28.27 3.28
C LEU A 611 -17.79 27.45 2.43
N LYS A 612 -18.00 27.37 1.11
CA LYS A 612 -17.06 26.72 0.17
C LYS A 612 -15.75 27.49 0.03
N LYS A 613 -15.78 28.82 -0.06
CA LYS A 613 -14.57 29.66 -0.08
C LYS A 613 -13.74 29.48 1.18
N ARG A 614 -14.35 29.43 2.36
CA ARG A 614 -13.65 29.09 3.62
C ARG A 614 -13.04 27.70 3.56
N LYS A 615 -13.79 26.67 3.11
CA LYS A 615 -13.28 25.30 2.98
C LYS A 615 -12.13 25.20 1.98
N TRP A 616 -12.23 25.89 0.83
CA TRP A 616 -11.18 25.93 -0.18
C TRP A 616 -9.94 26.67 0.31
N LYS A 617 -10.11 27.75 1.07
CA LYS A 617 -9.00 28.48 1.71
C LYS A 617 -8.24 27.57 2.69
N VAL A 618 -8.95 26.87 3.57
CA VAL A 618 -8.36 25.88 4.48
C VAL A 618 -7.67 24.76 3.71
N THR A 619 -8.29 24.26 2.63
CA THR A 619 -7.71 23.20 1.77
C THR A 619 -6.46 23.67 1.03
N LEU A 620 -6.42 24.92 0.56
CA LEU A 620 -5.28 25.54 -0.09
C LEU A 620 -4.13 25.77 0.89
N GLU A 621 -4.44 26.22 2.10
CA GLU A 621 -3.46 26.40 3.18
C GLU A 621 -2.87 25.04 3.61
N THR A 622 -3.69 23.99 3.73
CA THR A 622 -3.17 22.63 3.97
C THR A 622 -2.34 22.10 2.81
N LYS A 623 -2.71 22.38 1.55
CA LYS A 623 -1.89 22.01 0.39
C LYS A 623 -0.57 22.78 0.32
N LYS A 624 -0.55 24.08 0.65
CA LYS A 624 0.68 24.88 0.75
C LYS A 624 1.58 24.35 1.87
N LYS A 625 1.01 24.00 3.03
CA LYS A 625 1.75 23.37 4.14
C LYS A 625 2.30 21.99 3.79
N ARG A 626 1.55 21.16 3.03
CA ARG A 626 2.04 19.88 2.51
C ARG A 626 3.21 20.02 1.55
N ARG A 627 3.16 20.98 0.61
CA ARG A 627 4.30 21.24 -0.30
C ARG A 627 5.55 21.68 0.44
N LEU A 628 5.41 22.35 1.59
CA LEU A 628 6.54 22.69 2.45
C LEU A 628 7.08 21.48 3.24
N GLY A 629 6.22 20.52 3.59
CA GLY A 629 6.58 19.29 4.31
C GLY A 629 7.21 18.19 3.43
N ASP A 630 6.75 18.05 2.18
CA ASP A 630 7.25 17.02 1.25
C ASP A 630 8.70 17.27 0.79
N LEU A 631 9.20 18.51 0.88
CA LEU A 631 10.60 18.82 0.56
C LEU A 631 11.63 18.20 1.52
N LYS A 632 11.22 17.75 2.72
CA LYS A 632 12.13 17.17 3.72
C LYS A 632 12.20 15.64 3.73
N SER A 633 11.38 14.92 2.95
CA SER A 633 11.38 13.44 2.93
C SER A 633 12.05 12.80 1.69
N SER A 634 12.80 13.58 0.91
CA SER A 634 13.52 13.05 -0.26
C SER A 634 14.85 12.41 0.15
N ASN A 635 14.78 11.21 0.76
CA ASN A 635 15.88 10.25 0.86
C ASN A 635 15.33 8.87 1.25
N GLN A 636 14.58 8.24 0.35
CA GLN A 636 14.46 6.79 0.29
C GLN A 636 14.14 6.39 -1.16
N PHE A 637 15.16 5.87 -1.83
CA PHE A 637 15.01 5.17 -3.11
C PHE A 637 14.25 3.87 -2.84
N ASP A 638 13.01 3.79 -3.33
CA ASP A 638 12.38 2.51 -3.64
C ASP A 638 11.74 2.62 -5.03
N ALA A 639 12.34 1.88 -5.96
CA ALA A 639 11.92 1.77 -7.35
C ALA A 639 10.58 1.01 -7.43
N HIS A 640 9.47 1.73 -7.39
CA HIS A 640 8.17 1.20 -7.81
C HIS A 640 7.71 1.90 -9.09
N GLN A 641 7.81 1.15 -10.19
CA GLN A 641 7.19 1.43 -11.48
C GLN A 641 5.73 1.86 -11.31
N ILE A 642 5.44 3.13 -11.59
CA ILE A 642 4.08 3.63 -11.73
C ILE A 642 3.60 3.19 -13.11
N ASN A 643 2.65 2.25 -13.13
CA ASN A 643 1.91 1.83 -14.32
C ASN A 643 1.21 3.04 -14.96
N HIS A 644 1.71 3.49 -16.11
CA HIS A 644 1.03 4.44 -16.99
C HIS A 644 -0.06 3.71 -17.78
N ASN A 645 -1.29 3.72 -17.24
CA ASN A 645 -2.49 3.51 -18.03
C ASN A 645 -3.45 4.68 -17.79
N VAL A 646 -3.09 5.86 -18.30
CA VAL A 646 -4.05 6.95 -18.51
C VAL A 646 -4.43 6.93 -19.98
N ARG A 647 -5.67 6.48 -20.23
CA ARG A 647 -6.34 6.47 -21.52
C ARG A 647 -6.19 7.83 -22.22
N GLN A 648 -5.87 7.79 -23.51
CA GLN A 648 -6.06 8.89 -24.44
C GLN A 648 -7.52 9.36 -24.40
N GLY A 649 -7.78 10.43 -23.66
CA GLY A 649 -9.04 11.17 -23.66
C GLY A 649 -8.84 12.50 -24.35
N LYS A 650 -9.64 12.75 -25.39
CA LYS A 650 -9.71 14.00 -26.16
C LYS A 650 -9.97 15.21 -25.26
N GLY A 651 -9.25 16.31 -25.50
CA GLY A 651 -9.70 17.69 -25.26
C GLY A 651 -9.90 18.15 -23.82
N GLY A 652 -8.90 17.98 -22.93
CA GLY A 652 -8.87 18.62 -21.61
C GLY A 652 -7.77 19.66 -21.48
N VAL A 653 -7.88 20.57 -20.49
CA VAL A 653 -6.92 21.67 -20.18
C VAL A 653 -5.45 21.23 -20.14
N GLY A 654 -5.17 19.93 -19.91
CA GLY A 654 -3.83 19.34 -20.02
C GLY A 654 -3.17 19.46 -21.41
N SER A 655 -3.92 19.66 -22.49
CA SER A 655 -3.33 19.90 -23.83
C SER A 655 -2.68 21.29 -23.97
N TYR A 656 -3.10 22.27 -23.17
CA TYR A 656 -2.46 23.60 -23.14
C TYR A 656 -1.11 23.57 -22.43
N PHE A 657 -0.95 22.75 -21.39
CA PHE A 657 0.31 22.56 -20.67
C PHE A 657 1.32 21.68 -21.41
N ARG A 658 0.85 20.85 -22.35
CA ARG A 658 1.73 19.95 -23.12
C ARG A 658 2.63 20.71 -24.12
N ARG A 659 2.19 21.87 -24.64
CA ARG A 659 2.96 22.66 -25.62
C ARG A 659 4.27 23.26 -25.04
N PRO A 660 4.28 23.90 -23.86
CA PRO A 660 5.53 24.35 -23.22
C PRO A 660 6.48 23.20 -22.85
N GLU A 661 5.95 22.09 -22.33
CA GLU A 661 6.74 20.92 -21.92
C GLU A 661 7.42 20.24 -23.12
N GLU A 662 6.70 20.09 -24.24
CA GLU A 662 7.24 19.61 -25.50
C GLU A 662 8.29 20.57 -26.07
N ALA A 663 8.11 21.89 -25.94
CA ALA A 663 9.09 22.87 -26.40
C ALA A 663 10.40 22.79 -25.60
N LEU A 664 10.30 22.68 -24.26
CA LEU A 664 11.44 22.55 -23.35
C LEU A 664 12.27 21.30 -23.63
N THR A 665 11.62 20.16 -23.83
CA THR A 665 12.30 18.86 -24.01
C THR A 665 12.87 18.64 -25.41
N SER A 666 12.35 19.34 -26.42
CA SER A 666 12.77 19.18 -27.81
C SER A 666 13.78 20.21 -28.31
N SER A 667 13.99 21.33 -27.59
CA SER A 667 14.67 22.51 -28.12
C SER A 667 15.83 22.98 -27.22
N HIS A 668 16.69 23.84 -27.77
CA HIS A 668 17.77 24.48 -27.02
C HIS A 668 17.21 25.58 -26.10
N TRP A 669 17.81 25.69 -24.92
CA TRP A 669 17.48 26.67 -23.89
C TRP A 669 18.45 27.83 -24.00
N GLN A 670 17.95 29.03 -24.27
CA GLN A 670 18.74 30.27 -24.24
C GLN A 670 18.52 30.94 -22.88
N ILE A 671 19.54 30.93 -22.02
CA ILE A 671 19.42 31.38 -20.63
C ILE A 671 19.69 32.89 -20.57
N ILE A 672 18.76 33.66 -19.99
CA ILE A 672 18.88 35.11 -19.84
C ILE A 672 19.38 35.49 -18.44
N GLN A 673 18.79 34.92 -17.39
CA GLN A 673 19.10 35.29 -16.00
C GLN A 673 18.87 34.13 -15.05
N LEU A 674 19.78 33.97 -14.08
CA LEU A 674 19.61 33.11 -12.92
C LEU A 674 19.26 33.99 -11.70
N VAL A 675 18.20 33.66 -10.98
CA VAL A 675 17.73 34.41 -9.81
C VAL A 675 17.67 33.47 -8.61
N PRO A 676 18.26 33.82 -7.45
CA PRO A 676 18.18 32.98 -6.25
C PRO A 676 16.74 32.84 -5.76
N SER A 677 16.36 31.62 -5.38
CA SER A 677 15.09 31.32 -4.71
C SER A 677 15.20 31.58 -3.20
N PRO A 678 14.08 31.80 -2.47
CA PRO A 678 14.09 31.82 -1.00
C PRO A 678 14.62 30.51 -0.38
N GLN A 679 14.55 29.40 -1.11
CA GLN A 679 15.07 28.11 -0.68
C GLN A 679 16.56 27.97 -1.04
N SER A 680 17.38 27.57 -0.07
CA SER A 680 18.83 27.44 -0.26
C SER A 680 19.15 26.30 -1.25
N GLY A 681 19.88 26.62 -2.32
CA GLY A 681 20.26 25.65 -3.37
C GLY A 681 19.29 25.59 -4.55
N GLU A 682 18.19 26.33 -4.51
CA GLU A 682 17.27 26.48 -5.64
C GLU A 682 17.42 27.86 -6.29
N PHE A 683 17.38 27.89 -7.62
CA PHE A 683 17.46 29.08 -8.45
C PHE A 683 16.32 29.06 -9.47
N PHE A 684 15.87 30.23 -9.91
CA PHE A 684 14.99 30.37 -11.06
C PHE A 684 15.81 30.79 -12.27
N ALA A 685 15.76 29.99 -13.33
CA ALA A 685 16.31 30.35 -14.62
C ALA A 685 15.22 30.95 -15.52
N TRP A 686 15.49 32.14 -16.04
CA TRP A 686 14.74 32.73 -17.14
C TRP A 686 15.31 32.23 -18.46
N VAL A 687 14.50 31.49 -19.21
CA VAL A 687 14.96 30.80 -20.43
C VAL A 687 14.02 31.13 -21.58
N VAL A 688 14.59 31.39 -22.76
CA VAL A 688 13.86 31.51 -24.02
C VAL A 688 13.97 30.22 -24.81
N VAL A 689 12.82 29.66 -25.18
CA VAL A 689 12.72 28.42 -25.96
C VAL A 689 11.71 28.61 -27.09
N LYS A 690 12.16 28.54 -28.34
CA LYS A 690 11.33 28.73 -29.55
C LYS A 690 10.45 30.00 -29.50
N GLY A 691 10.99 31.10 -28.92
CA GLY A 691 10.30 32.38 -28.81
C GLY A 691 9.35 32.51 -27.61
N LEU A 692 9.27 31.52 -26.72
CA LEU A 692 8.56 31.61 -25.45
C LEU A 692 9.54 31.83 -24.30
N MET A 693 9.24 32.77 -23.40
CA MET A 693 10.02 32.98 -22.17
C MET A 693 9.40 32.21 -21.01
N LEU A 694 10.20 31.40 -20.31
CA LEU A 694 9.77 30.55 -19.21
C LEU A 694 10.65 30.76 -17.98
N LYS A 695 10.02 30.72 -16.80
CA LYS A 695 10.68 30.75 -15.49
C LYS A 695 10.76 29.34 -14.95
N ILE A 696 11.96 28.78 -14.87
CA ILE A 696 12.18 27.36 -14.56
C ILE A 696 12.91 27.22 -13.22
N PRO A 697 12.41 26.43 -12.27
CA PRO A 697 13.14 26.11 -11.05
C PRO A 697 14.30 25.14 -11.34
N LEU A 698 15.51 25.53 -10.94
CA LEU A 698 16.76 24.77 -11.04
C LEU A 698 17.30 24.45 -9.64
N THR A 699 17.59 23.18 -9.37
CA THR A 699 18.29 22.74 -8.16
C THR A 699 19.77 22.57 -8.47
N ILE A 700 20.62 23.35 -7.79
CA ILE A 700 22.07 23.35 -7.98
C ILE A 700 22.73 22.73 -6.73
N PRO A 701 23.39 21.57 -6.84
CA PRO A 701 24.13 20.97 -5.73
C PRO A 701 25.45 21.71 -5.49
N ARG A 702 25.93 21.63 -4.25
CA ARG A 702 27.29 22.05 -3.88
C ARG A 702 28.26 20.93 -4.25
N VAL A 703 29.28 21.28 -5.04
CA VAL A 703 30.39 20.38 -5.36
C VAL A 703 31.64 20.90 -4.66
N PHE A 704 32.32 20.01 -3.93
CA PHE A 704 33.59 20.31 -3.27
C PHE A 704 34.46 19.07 -3.23
N TYR A 705 35.76 19.25 -2.97
CA TYR A 705 36.76 18.19 -3.07
C TYR A 705 37.44 17.95 -1.73
N ILE A 706 37.57 16.69 -1.33
CA ILE A 706 38.30 16.28 -0.11
C ILE A 706 39.56 15.53 -0.55
N ASN A 707 40.74 16.01 -0.17
CA ASN A 707 42.01 15.34 -0.41
C ASN A 707 42.46 14.64 0.88
N SER A 708 42.54 13.31 0.87
CA SER A 708 42.98 12.53 2.03
C SER A 708 44.20 11.66 1.70
N LYS A 709 45.12 11.57 2.66
CA LYS A 709 46.34 10.75 2.56
C LYS A 709 46.04 9.25 2.62
N ALA A 710 44.95 8.86 3.27
CA ALA A 710 44.47 7.48 3.40
C ALA A 710 43.14 7.29 2.63
N PRO A 711 42.78 6.07 2.22
CA PRO A 711 41.49 5.81 1.60
C PRO A 711 40.39 5.91 2.67
N ILE A 712 39.54 6.94 2.57
CA ILE A 712 38.42 7.13 3.51
C ILE A 712 37.36 6.05 3.23
N ALA A 713 37.25 5.07 4.12
CA ALA A 713 36.23 4.04 4.05
C ALA A 713 34.86 4.59 4.51
N GLY A 714 33.92 4.75 3.58
CA GLY A 714 32.49 4.63 3.85
C GLY A 714 31.72 5.84 4.40
N ASN A 715 32.35 6.94 4.81
CA ASN A 715 31.61 8.05 5.46
C ASN A 715 31.05 9.13 4.52
N PHE A 716 31.56 9.27 3.28
CA PHE A 716 31.04 10.23 2.31
C PHE A 716 30.73 9.56 0.95
N PRO A 717 29.52 9.76 0.38
CA PRO A 717 29.19 9.29 -0.95
C PRO A 717 29.89 10.19 -1.98
N GLY A 718 31.12 9.86 -2.34
CA GLY A 718 31.92 10.64 -3.27
C GLY A 718 32.60 9.79 -4.34
N LYS A 719 32.90 10.40 -5.49
CA LYS A 719 33.63 9.76 -6.59
C LYS A 719 35.11 10.11 -6.47
N CYS A 720 35.99 9.11 -6.57
CA CYS A 720 37.42 9.36 -6.67
C CYS A 720 37.73 10.00 -8.03
N VAL A 721 38.42 11.14 -8.02
CA VAL A 721 38.76 11.93 -9.22
C VAL A 721 40.23 12.31 -9.21
N SER A 722 40.81 12.52 -10.40
CA SER A 722 42.16 13.07 -10.54
C SER A 722 42.07 14.50 -11.07
N LYS A 723 42.38 15.48 -10.23
CA LYS A 723 42.44 16.91 -10.57
C LYS A 723 43.71 17.54 -10.00
N ILE A 724 44.19 18.60 -10.67
CA ILE A 724 45.34 19.38 -10.22
C ILE A 724 44.87 20.32 -9.10
N LEU A 725 45.48 20.23 -7.93
CA LEU A 725 45.13 21.07 -6.78
C LEU A 725 45.79 22.45 -6.85
N PRO A 726 45.14 23.51 -6.34
CA PRO A 726 45.72 24.84 -6.25
C PRO A 726 47.04 24.85 -5.46
N HIS A 727 47.93 25.80 -5.78
CA HIS A 727 49.22 25.99 -5.09
C HIS A 727 50.21 24.81 -5.17
N GLY A 728 50.07 23.93 -6.17
CA GLY A 728 51.03 22.85 -6.42
C GLY A 728 51.01 21.73 -5.37
N ARG A 729 49.90 21.58 -4.63
CA ARG A 729 49.76 20.52 -3.63
C ARG A 729 49.58 19.14 -4.27
N PRO A 730 50.18 18.07 -3.71
CA PRO A 730 50.04 16.72 -4.26
C PRO A 730 48.62 16.19 -4.06
N SER A 731 48.05 15.60 -5.12
CA SER A 731 46.78 14.87 -5.03
C SER A 731 47.04 13.45 -4.52
N TYR A 732 46.46 13.13 -3.36
CA TYR A 732 46.43 11.77 -2.82
C TYR A 732 45.13 11.10 -3.27
N ASN A 733 44.24 10.76 -2.33
CA ASN A 733 42.90 10.28 -2.64
C ASN A 733 41.94 11.47 -2.68
N LEU A 734 41.80 12.08 -3.86
CA LEU A 734 40.89 13.19 -4.08
C LEU A 734 39.46 12.69 -4.37
N ILE A 735 38.53 13.06 -3.50
CA ILE A 735 37.13 12.63 -3.56
C ILE A 735 36.27 13.85 -3.91
N GLU A 736 35.54 13.76 -5.03
CA GLU A 736 34.49 14.72 -5.40
C GLU A 736 33.20 14.37 -4.67
N VAL A 737 32.69 15.31 -3.87
CA VAL A 737 31.43 15.18 -3.14
C VAL A 737 30.42 16.16 -3.74
N SER A 738 29.26 15.63 -4.13
CA SER A 738 28.13 16.42 -4.63
C SER A 738 26.93 16.22 -3.73
N ILE A 739 26.55 17.26 -2.98
CA ILE A 739 25.42 17.23 -2.04
C ILE A 739 24.54 18.47 -2.20
N GLN A 740 23.29 18.39 -1.74
CA GLN A 740 22.40 19.55 -1.78
C GLN A 740 22.83 20.62 -0.77
N GLU A 741 22.57 21.89 -1.07
CA GLU A 741 22.99 23.01 -0.21
C GLU A 741 22.41 22.93 1.22
N VAL A 742 21.18 22.41 1.36
CA VAL A 742 20.55 22.20 2.67
C VAL A 742 21.35 21.17 3.49
N GLN A 743 21.72 20.05 2.86
CA GLN A 743 22.55 19.02 3.49
C GLN A 743 23.96 19.54 3.79
N PHE A 744 24.56 20.33 2.89
CA PHE A 744 25.87 20.94 3.14
C PHE A 744 25.88 21.85 4.38
N LYS A 745 24.79 22.60 4.62
CA LYS A 745 24.65 23.42 5.84
C LYS A 745 24.57 22.55 7.10
N GLU A 746 23.86 21.43 7.06
CA GLU A 746 23.78 20.48 8.18
C GLU A 746 25.12 19.76 8.44
N GLU A 747 25.79 19.35 7.37
CA GLU A 747 27.07 18.65 7.41
C GLU A 747 28.28 19.57 7.61
N SER A 748 28.09 20.90 7.61
CA SER A 748 29.15 21.89 7.86
C SER A 748 29.92 21.62 9.16
N LYS A 749 29.23 21.12 10.20
CA LYS A 749 29.84 20.71 11.47
C LYS A 749 30.74 19.47 11.32
N LYS A 750 30.33 18.51 10.50
CA LYS A 750 31.13 17.32 10.19
C LYS A 750 32.35 17.67 9.33
N LEU A 751 32.18 18.57 8.35
CA LEU A 751 33.28 19.08 7.53
C LEU A 751 34.32 19.84 8.36
N ALA A 752 33.88 20.61 9.35
CA ALA A 752 34.79 21.26 10.30
C ALA A 752 35.57 20.23 11.16
N ALA A 753 34.91 19.14 11.58
CA ALA A 753 35.58 18.05 12.30
C ALA A 753 36.61 17.31 11.41
N LEU A 754 36.29 17.10 10.13
CA LEU A 754 37.19 16.48 9.14
C LEU A 754 38.42 17.34 8.85
N LEU A 755 38.28 18.67 8.82
CA LEU A 755 39.43 19.58 8.74
C LEU A 755 40.36 19.48 9.96
N SER A 756 39.88 18.94 11.08
CA SER A 756 40.69 18.72 12.28
C SER A 756 41.43 17.38 12.26
N ASP A 757 41.17 16.52 11.27
CA ASP A 757 41.79 15.21 11.13
C ASP A 757 43.17 15.32 10.44
N PRO A 758 44.27 14.81 11.04
CA PRO A 758 45.60 14.84 10.43
C PRO A 758 45.75 14.03 9.13
N GLU A 759 44.84 13.08 8.87
CA GLU A 759 44.82 12.28 7.64
C GLU A 759 44.27 13.06 6.44
N ILE A 760 43.53 14.14 6.69
CA ILE A 760 42.96 15.01 5.67
C ILE A 760 43.95 16.13 5.36
N GLU A 761 44.35 16.22 4.10
CA GLU A 761 45.27 17.25 3.64
C GLU A 761 44.55 18.59 3.47
N GLY A 762 43.32 18.56 2.94
CA GLY A 762 42.52 19.77 2.74
C GLY A 762 41.17 19.52 2.06
N ILE A 763 40.28 20.49 2.22
CA ILE A 763 38.99 20.54 1.53
C ILE A 763 38.95 21.77 0.62
N TYR A 764 38.67 21.56 -0.67
CA TYR A 764 38.74 22.59 -1.71
C TYR A 764 37.35 22.93 -2.25
N GLU A 765 37.21 24.15 -2.80
CA GLU A 765 36.02 24.67 -3.48
C GLU A 765 34.74 24.85 -2.63
N THR A 766 34.82 24.74 -1.30
CA THR A 766 33.66 24.94 -0.39
C THR A 766 33.04 26.35 -0.46
N LYS A 767 33.81 27.36 -0.88
CA LYS A 767 33.39 28.77 -0.94
C LYS A 767 32.95 29.23 -2.34
N VAL A 768 32.93 28.36 -3.35
CA VAL A 768 32.55 28.73 -4.72
C VAL A 768 31.06 29.07 -4.77
N PRO A 769 30.62 30.28 -5.19
CA PRO A 769 29.20 30.61 -5.31
C PRO A 769 28.44 29.65 -6.22
N LEU A 770 27.22 29.24 -5.84
CA LEU A 770 26.41 28.30 -6.63
C LEU A 770 26.05 28.86 -8.01
N GLU A 771 25.83 30.18 -8.10
CA GLU A 771 25.59 30.89 -9.36
C GLU A 771 26.76 30.73 -10.33
N PHE A 772 27.99 30.91 -9.84
CA PHE A 772 29.19 30.75 -10.64
C PHE A 772 29.35 29.30 -11.12
N SER A 773 29.15 28.33 -10.22
CA SER A 773 29.19 26.90 -10.58
C SER A 773 28.15 26.55 -11.65
N ALA A 774 26.93 27.11 -11.56
CA ALA A 774 25.90 26.88 -12.55
C ALA A 774 26.28 27.47 -13.91
N ILE A 775 26.75 28.72 -13.93
CA ILE A 775 27.21 29.40 -15.15
C ILE A 775 28.31 28.59 -15.85
N CYS A 776 29.30 28.09 -15.10
CA CYS A 776 30.38 27.27 -15.66
C CYS A 776 29.91 25.94 -16.25
N GLN A 777 28.81 25.36 -15.74
CA GLN A 777 28.30 24.06 -16.20
C GLN A 777 27.35 24.16 -17.40
N ILE A 778 26.47 25.17 -17.42
CA ILE A 778 25.40 25.28 -18.44
C ILE A 778 25.70 26.30 -19.55
N GLY A 779 26.55 27.29 -19.29
CA GLY A 779 26.83 28.38 -20.23
C GLY A 779 25.58 29.23 -20.55
N CYS A 780 25.56 29.85 -21.74
CA CYS A 780 24.43 30.65 -22.23
C CYS A 780 23.38 29.85 -23.01
N VAL A 781 23.77 28.69 -23.55
CA VAL A 781 22.90 27.78 -24.30
C VAL A 781 23.07 26.37 -23.77
N CYS A 782 21.95 25.72 -23.40
CA CYS A 782 21.97 24.33 -22.94
C CYS A 782 20.87 23.48 -23.57
N LYS A 783 21.01 22.15 -23.44
CA LYS A 783 20.03 21.16 -23.90
C LYS A 783 19.80 20.11 -22.81
N ILE A 784 18.55 19.68 -22.67
CA ILE A 784 18.17 18.62 -21.74
C ILE A 784 18.71 17.27 -22.21
N ASP A 785 19.24 16.47 -21.28
CA ASP A 785 19.61 15.08 -21.53
C ASP A 785 18.39 14.19 -21.88
N ASN A 786 18.61 13.18 -22.72
CA ASN A 786 17.56 12.27 -23.19
C ASN A 786 16.89 11.47 -22.06
N THR A 787 17.58 11.27 -20.94
CA THR A 787 17.07 10.54 -19.77
C THR A 787 16.01 11.33 -18.98
N ALA A 788 16.01 12.66 -19.09
CA ALA A 788 15.15 13.56 -18.31
C ALA A 788 13.91 14.08 -19.06
N LYS A 789 13.63 13.59 -20.27
CA LYS A 789 12.53 14.06 -21.15
C LYS A 789 11.10 13.87 -20.62
N HIS A 790 10.93 13.16 -19.50
CA HIS A 790 9.60 12.82 -18.95
C HIS A 790 9.18 13.68 -17.74
N ARG A 791 9.96 14.67 -17.31
CA ARG A 791 9.59 15.54 -16.18
C ARG A 791 8.63 16.66 -16.57
N SER A 792 7.74 17.02 -15.63
CA SER A 792 6.83 18.15 -15.78
C SER A 792 7.52 19.48 -15.49
N THR A 793 6.99 20.59 -16.02
CA THR A 793 7.56 21.94 -15.79
C THR A 793 7.54 22.36 -14.31
N GLN A 794 6.70 21.72 -13.49
CA GLN A 794 6.54 22.03 -12.06
C GLN A 794 7.53 21.25 -11.18
N ASP A 795 8.11 20.17 -11.69
CA ASP A 795 9.15 19.42 -11.00
C ASP A 795 10.49 20.10 -11.29
N GLY A 796 11.21 20.52 -10.25
CA GLY A 796 12.51 21.18 -10.39
C GLY A 796 13.51 20.40 -11.25
N TRP A 797 14.31 21.11 -12.05
CA TRP A 797 15.34 20.52 -12.90
C TRP A 797 16.67 20.48 -12.16
N LYS A 798 17.43 19.38 -12.29
CA LYS A 798 18.78 19.30 -11.72
C LYS A 798 19.80 19.78 -12.74
N ILE A 799 20.80 20.53 -12.28
CA ILE A 799 21.84 21.07 -13.18
C ILE A 799 22.57 19.98 -13.98
N GLY A 800 22.80 18.80 -13.39
CA GLY A 800 23.49 17.69 -14.06
C GLY A 800 22.71 17.04 -15.19
N GLU A 801 21.42 17.39 -15.37
CA GLU A 801 20.57 16.94 -16.48
C GLU A 801 20.61 17.92 -17.67
N LEU A 802 21.31 19.05 -17.52
CA LEU A 802 21.48 20.08 -18.54
C LEU A 802 22.92 20.05 -19.07
N HIS A 803 23.06 19.93 -20.39
CA HIS A 803 24.35 19.96 -21.06
C HIS A 803 24.55 21.27 -21.81
N MET A 804 25.66 21.96 -21.55
CA MET A 804 26.08 23.14 -22.32
C MET A 804 26.25 22.79 -23.80
N LYS A 805 25.74 23.65 -24.67
CA LYS A 805 25.95 23.61 -26.12
C LYS A 805 26.71 24.87 -26.56
N THR A 806 27.52 24.72 -27.60
CA THR A 806 28.31 25.84 -28.14
C THR A 806 27.41 26.77 -28.95
N THR A 807 27.78 28.05 -29.03
CA THR A 807 27.07 29.07 -29.83
C THR A 807 27.15 28.82 -31.34
N THR A 808 27.96 27.85 -31.77
CA THR A 808 28.01 27.32 -33.14
C THR A 808 26.86 26.34 -33.44
N GLU A 809 26.35 25.60 -32.45
CA GLU A 809 25.21 24.69 -32.63
C GLU A 809 23.88 25.43 -32.57
N CYS A 810 23.81 26.52 -31.80
CA CYS A 810 22.65 27.39 -31.72
C CYS A 810 23.11 28.82 -31.41
N HIS A 811 22.84 29.74 -32.34
CA HIS A 811 23.14 31.15 -32.13
C HIS A 811 22.31 31.70 -30.97
N TYR A 812 22.97 32.44 -30.07
CA TYR A 812 22.35 33.01 -28.89
C TYR A 812 21.60 34.29 -29.26
N LEU A 813 20.28 34.33 -29.00
CA LEU A 813 19.40 35.49 -29.18
C LEU A 813 19.45 36.15 -30.58
N GLU A 814 19.18 35.39 -31.65
CA GLU A 814 19.09 35.94 -33.03
C GLU A 814 17.97 36.98 -33.22
N ARG A 815 16.92 36.93 -32.39
CA ARG A 815 15.78 37.87 -32.45
C ARG A 815 15.89 38.89 -31.32
N SER A 816 15.66 40.16 -31.64
CA SER A 816 15.60 41.21 -30.63
C SER A 816 14.43 40.95 -29.66
N ILE A 817 14.73 40.97 -28.37
CA ILE A 817 13.75 40.85 -27.30
C ILE A 817 13.27 42.26 -26.94
N PRO A 818 11.95 42.55 -26.98
CA PRO A 818 11.41 43.82 -26.51
C PRO A 818 11.81 44.15 -25.07
N LEU A 819 12.07 45.43 -24.83
CA LEU A 819 12.48 45.94 -23.52
C LEU A 819 11.35 46.70 -22.83
N VAL A 820 11.30 46.57 -21.52
CA VAL A 820 10.55 47.46 -20.62
C VAL A 820 11.56 48.23 -19.81
N TYR A 821 11.66 49.53 -20.05
CA TYR A 821 12.58 50.41 -19.36
C TYR A 821 11.87 51.07 -18.17
N VAL A 822 12.48 50.98 -16.98
CA VAL A 822 12.00 51.64 -15.76
C VAL A 822 13.11 52.52 -15.23
N TYR A 823 12.87 53.83 -15.25
CA TYR A 823 13.74 54.84 -14.67
C TYR A 823 13.12 55.39 -13.40
N ASN A 824 13.95 55.61 -12.39
CA ASN A 824 13.55 56.27 -11.15
C ASN A 824 14.64 57.23 -10.70
N SER A 825 14.29 58.50 -10.55
CA SER A 825 15.11 59.54 -9.93
C SER A 825 14.34 60.12 -8.74
N THR A 826 15.02 60.31 -7.61
CA THR A 826 14.41 60.70 -6.33
C THR A 826 15.27 61.73 -5.59
N SER A 827 14.66 62.84 -5.17
CA SER A 827 15.31 63.92 -4.41
C SER A 827 14.35 64.56 -3.40
N THR A 828 14.64 64.41 -2.10
CA THR A 828 13.94 65.08 -0.97
C THR A 828 12.43 65.34 -1.17
N GLY A 829 11.63 64.28 -1.25
CA GLY A 829 10.16 64.35 -1.38
C GLY A 829 9.64 64.54 -2.82
N ARG A 830 10.52 64.81 -3.79
CA ARG A 830 10.23 64.86 -5.23
C ARG A 830 10.80 63.63 -5.91
N ALA A 831 10.14 63.11 -6.93
CA ALA A 831 10.64 61.99 -7.72
C ALA A 831 10.05 61.99 -9.12
N ILE A 832 10.74 61.37 -10.06
CA ILE A 832 10.21 61.07 -11.39
C ILE A 832 10.40 59.57 -11.68
N TYR A 833 9.30 58.92 -12.06
CA TYR A 833 9.30 57.54 -12.51
C TYR A 833 8.95 57.52 -13.98
N VAL A 834 9.79 56.93 -14.82
CA VAL A 834 9.49 56.80 -16.26
C VAL A 834 9.45 55.32 -16.62
N LEU A 835 8.36 54.90 -17.25
CA LEU A 835 8.17 53.58 -17.81
C LEU A 835 8.07 53.71 -19.33
N TYR A 836 8.95 53.03 -20.05
CA TYR A 836 8.88 52.90 -21.50
C TYR A 836 8.75 51.43 -21.89
N CYS A 837 7.65 51.10 -22.57
CA CYS A 837 7.36 49.76 -23.04
C CYS A 837 7.54 49.70 -24.56
N GLN A 838 8.61 49.05 -25.03
CA GLN A 838 8.97 49.04 -26.45
C GLN A 838 7.92 48.36 -27.35
N ALA A 839 7.29 47.27 -26.88
CA ALA A 839 6.32 46.52 -27.70
C ALA A 839 4.96 47.22 -27.81
N SER A 840 4.47 47.86 -26.74
CA SER A 840 3.20 48.60 -26.74
C SER A 840 3.36 50.06 -27.15
N LYS A 841 4.59 50.52 -27.39
CA LYS A 841 4.94 51.92 -27.67
C LYS A 841 4.34 52.88 -26.64
N LEU A 842 4.33 52.51 -25.36
CA LEU A 842 3.80 53.35 -24.28
C LEU A 842 4.95 54.00 -23.52
N MET A 843 4.89 55.32 -23.34
CA MET A 843 5.77 56.08 -22.47
C MET A 843 4.95 56.75 -21.37
N SER A 844 5.11 56.29 -20.13
CA SER A 844 4.40 56.81 -18.96
C SER A 844 5.39 57.44 -17.99
N ALA A 845 5.26 58.75 -17.75
CA ALA A 845 6.04 59.48 -16.76
C ALA A 845 5.15 59.85 -15.57
N VAL A 846 5.54 59.46 -14.37
CA VAL A 846 4.84 59.78 -13.13
C VAL A 846 5.69 60.71 -12.29
N VAL A 847 5.24 61.95 -12.15
CA VAL A 847 5.92 63.01 -11.40
C VAL A 847 5.35 63.03 -9.98
N VAL A 848 6.23 62.83 -9.00
CA VAL A 848 5.91 62.96 -7.59
C VAL A 848 6.26 64.38 -7.15
N ASN A 849 5.23 65.20 -6.91
CA ASN A 849 5.39 66.57 -6.45
C ASN A 849 4.37 66.89 -5.35
N PRO A 850 4.79 67.01 -4.08
CA PRO A 850 3.89 67.32 -2.96
C PRO A 850 3.42 68.79 -2.96
N TYR A 851 3.97 69.65 -3.82
CA TYR A 851 3.69 71.09 -3.86
C TYR A 851 2.68 71.50 -4.94
N GLY A 852 2.14 70.56 -5.73
CA GLY A 852 1.00 70.79 -6.64
C GLY A 852 1.30 71.46 -7.99
N ASP A 853 2.50 72.00 -8.21
CA ASP A 853 2.88 72.61 -9.49
C ASP A 853 2.98 71.55 -10.61
N LYS A 854 2.28 71.78 -11.73
CA LYS A 854 2.27 70.91 -12.92
C LYS A 854 2.92 71.62 -14.11
N GLU A 855 4.20 71.37 -14.35
CA GLU A 855 4.96 72.00 -15.45
C GLU A 855 5.17 71.08 -16.66
N LEU A 856 5.17 69.75 -16.43
CA LEU A 856 5.33 68.72 -17.46
C LEU A 856 3.97 68.31 -18.03
N LEU A 857 3.77 68.52 -19.33
CA LEU A 857 2.62 68.06 -20.10
C LEU A 857 3.07 66.93 -21.05
N PRO A 858 2.16 66.01 -21.45
CA PRO A 858 2.50 64.94 -22.40
C PRO A 858 3.11 65.44 -23.71
N SER A 859 2.63 66.57 -24.25
CA SER A 859 3.17 67.19 -25.47
C SER A 859 4.57 67.77 -25.29
N ALA A 860 4.91 68.21 -24.08
CA ALA A 860 6.25 68.70 -23.76
C ALA A 860 7.24 67.53 -23.64
N LEU A 861 6.81 66.41 -23.02
CA LEU A 861 7.59 65.18 -22.94
C LEU A 861 7.86 64.58 -24.33
N GLU A 862 6.84 64.54 -25.19
CA GLU A 862 6.99 64.11 -26.58
C GLU A 862 8.01 64.96 -27.34
N LYS A 863 7.94 66.29 -27.18
CA LYS A 863 8.89 67.21 -27.82
C LYS A 863 10.32 66.98 -27.32
N GLN A 864 10.52 66.88 -25.99
CA GLN A 864 11.85 66.63 -25.41
C GLN A 864 12.43 65.28 -25.84
N PHE A 865 11.60 64.24 -25.90
CA PHE A 865 12.01 62.92 -26.39
C PHE A 865 12.43 62.99 -27.86
N ARG A 866 11.64 63.66 -28.71
CA ARG A 866 11.94 63.85 -30.13
C ARG A 866 13.24 64.63 -30.36
N ASP A 867 13.41 65.74 -29.65
CA ASP A 867 14.62 66.59 -29.75
C ASP A 867 15.87 65.79 -29.31
N SER A 868 15.78 64.99 -28.24
CA SER A 868 16.89 64.17 -27.74
C SER A 868 17.22 62.99 -28.67
N CYS A 869 16.22 62.37 -29.30
CA CYS A 869 16.46 61.33 -30.32
C CYS A 869 17.17 61.88 -31.56
N GLN A 870 16.88 63.13 -31.95
CA GLN A 870 17.58 63.82 -33.05
C GLN A 870 19.02 64.14 -32.68
N GLU A 871 19.29 64.59 -31.45
CA GLU A 871 20.65 64.82 -30.95
C GLU A 871 21.51 63.53 -30.94
N LEU A 872 20.91 62.38 -30.62
CA LEU A 872 21.60 61.09 -30.51
C LEU A 872 21.67 60.28 -31.82
N SER A 873 21.12 60.78 -32.93
CA SER A 873 21.13 60.12 -34.25
C SER A 873 20.58 58.66 -34.24
N LEU A 874 19.54 58.40 -33.42
CA LEU A 874 18.91 57.08 -33.29
C LEU A 874 17.85 56.84 -34.39
N GLU A 875 18.28 56.48 -35.60
CA GLU A 875 17.38 56.15 -36.73
C GLU A 875 16.55 54.86 -36.53
N SER A 876 16.85 54.04 -35.52
CA SER A 876 16.28 52.70 -35.33
C SER A 876 14.96 52.63 -34.55
N LEU A 877 14.49 53.73 -33.94
CA LEU A 877 13.21 53.77 -33.25
C LEU A 877 12.13 54.28 -34.22
N SER A 878 11.19 53.42 -34.63
CA SER A 878 10.01 53.87 -35.39
C SER A 878 9.16 54.82 -34.54
N MET A 879 9.37 56.12 -34.74
CA MET A 879 8.80 57.23 -33.96
C MET A 879 7.27 57.33 -34.06
N ASP A 880 6.66 56.66 -35.05
CA ASP A 880 5.22 56.70 -35.25
C ASP A 880 4.48 55.83 -34.22
N GLY A 881 3.61 56.49 -33.44
CA GLY A 881 2.62 55.85 -32.58
C GLY A 881 3.03 55.61 -31.12
N ILE A 882 3.99 56.35 -30.57
CA ILE A 882 4.27 56.31 -29.12
C ILE A 882 3.20 57.11 -28.37
N LEU A 883 2.54 56.49 -27.38
CA LEU A 883 1.58 57.14 -26.50
C LEU A 883 2.29 57.72 -25.29
N PHE A 884 2.24 59.04 -25.11
CA PHE A 884 2.82 59.74 -23.96
C PHE A 884 1.75 59.99 -22.90
N GLN A 885 1.98 59.51 -21.68
CA GLN A 885 1.13 59.72 -20.52
C GLN A 885 1.94 60.37 -19.39
N VAL A 886 1.39 61.43 -18.78
CA VAL A 886 2.01 62.11 -17.63
C VAL A 886 1.02 62.16 -16.48
N ASP A 887 1.37 61.54 -15.36
CA ASP A 887 0.56 61.50 -14.14
C ASP A 887 1.26 62.24 -13.00
N TYR A 888 0.48 62.92 -12.15
CA TYR A 888 0.99 63.64 -10.98
C TYR A 888 0.48 63.00 -9.70
N VAL A 889 1.38 62.86 -8.73
CA VAL A 889 1.10 62.17 -7.48
C VAL A 889 1.81 62.86 -6.31
N ASP A 890 1.19 62.87 -5.13
CA ASP A 890 1.76 63.52 -3.95
C ASP A 890 2.79 62.63 -3.21
N HIS A 891 2.72 61.31 -3.43
CA HIS A 891 3.51 60.31 -2.72
C HIS A 891 4.16 59.27 -3.66
N PRO A 892 5.40 58.84 -3.38
CA PRO A 892 6.12 57.88 -4.22
C PRO A 892 5.45 56.49 -4.26
N GLU A 893 4.73 56.09 -3.22
CA GLU A 893 4.01 54.81 -3.21
C GLU A 893 2.88 54.75 -4.24
N ALA A 894 2.17 55.86 -4.43
CA ALA A 894 1.11 55.93 -5.42
C ALA A 894 1.69 55.96 -6.85
N ALA A 895 2.87 56.55 -7.06
CA ALA A 895 3.59 56.42 -8.32
C ALA A 895 3.98 54.96 -8.63
N LYS A 896 4.53 54.23 -7.64
CA LYS A 896 4.84 52.80 -7.81
C LYS A 896 3.59 51.96 -8.15
N LYS A 897 2.41 52.29 -7.59
CA LYS A 897 1.14 51.60 -7.93
C LYS A 897 0.70 51.85 -9.38
N ILE A 898 0.85 53.07 -9.89
CA ILE A 898 0.52 53.42 -11.28
C ILE A 898 1.44 52.63 -12.24
N ILE A 899 2.76 52.67 -12.00
CA ILE A 899 3.72 51.90 -12.80
C ILE A 899 3.44 50.40 -12.71
N GLN A 900 3.11 49.88 -11.53
CA GLN A 900 2.74 48.46 -11.36
C GLN A 900 1.50 48.09 -12.19
N LYS A 901 0.49 48.96 -12.24
CA LYS A 901 -0.71 48.74 -13.05
C LYS A 901 -0.35 48.71 -14.54
N ALA A 902 0.42 49.68 -15.02
CA ALA A 902 0.85 49.75 -16.42
C ALA A 902 1.69 48.53 -16.85
N ILE A 903 2.60 48.04 -16.00
CA ILE A 903 3.38 46.81 -16.28
C ILE A 903 2.48 45.57 -16.29
N SER A 904 1.45 45.52 -15.44
CA SER A 904 0.52 44.38 -15.38
C SER A 904 -0.36 44.35 -16.64
N GLU A 905 -0.85 45.50 -17.09
CA GLU A 905 -1.62 45.65 -18.33
C GLU A 905 -0.75 45.29 -19.55
N TYR A 906 0.49 45.78 -19.61
CA TYR A 906 1.45 45.42 -20.66
C TYR A 906 1.64 43.91 -20.78
N ARG A 907 1.70 43.18 -19.65
CA ARG A 907 1.86 41.73 -19.63
C ARG A 907 0.63 40.99 -20.15
N GLU A 908 -0.56 41.47 -19.83
CA GLU A 908 -1.82 40.87 -20.31
C GLU A 908 -1.95 41.03 -21.84
N GLU A 909 -1.51 42.17 -22.37
CA GLU A 909 -1.53 42.46 -23.81
C GLU A 909 -0.40 41.74 -24.57
N ASN A 910 0.80 41.66 -23.99
CA ASN A 910 1.99 41.10 -24.62
C ASN A 910 2.47 39.84 -23.89
N CYS A 911 2.13 38.67 -24.42
CA CYS A 911 2.58 37.37 -23.92
C CYS A 911 3.94 36.91 -24.48
N GLY A 912 4.71 37.82 -25.09
CA GLY A 912 6.03 37.54 -25.69
C GLY A 912 7.19 37.57 -24.68
N PRO A 913 8.41 37.22 -25.11
CA PRO A 913 9.61 37.41 -24.29
C PRO A 913 9.87 38.90 -24.11
N THR A 914 10.08 39.35 -22.87
CA THR A 914 10.38 40.76 -22.54
C THR A 914 11.40 40.84 -21.42
N VAL A 915 12.36 41.77 -21.51
CA VAL A 915 13.34 42.03 -20.45
C VAL A 915 13.07 43.39 -19.82
N ALA A 916 13.06 43.44 -18.48
CA ALA A 916 12.95 44.68 -17.73
C ALA A 916 14.35 45.27 -17.49
N VAL A 917 14.57 46.50 -17.94
CA VAL A 917 15.81 47.26 -17.72
C VAL A 917 15.50 48.34 -16.69
N ILE A 918 16.20 48.30 -15.57
CA ILE A 918 15.91 49.17 -14.43
C ILE A 918 17.11 50.06 -14.14
N GLU A 919 16.88 51.37 -14.20
CA GLU A 919 17.82 52.40 -13.77
C GLU A 919 17.28 53.07 -12.52
N CYS A 920 17.97 52.88 -11.39
CA CYS A 920 17.54 53.41 -10.11
C CYS A 920 18.65 53.47 -9.04
N PRO A 921 18.49 54.37 -8.04
CA PRO A 921 19.36 54.43 -6.87
C PRO A 921 19.34 53.13 -6.04
N ASP A 922 18.14 52.66 -5.69
CA ASP A 922 17.91 51.44 -4.91
C ASP A 922 16.94 50.48 -5.61
N LEU A 923 17.48 49.34 -6.00
CA LEU A 923 16.78 48.31 -6.77
C LEU A 923 15.85 47.46 -5.88
N ASN A 924 16.18 47.30 -4.60
CA ASN A 924 15.36 46.51 -3.68
C ASN A 924 14.05 47.24 -3.36
N SER A 925 14.12 48.54 -3.06
CA SER A 925 12.94 49.39 -2.83
C SER A 925 11.99 49.45 -4.03
N ILE A 926 12.51 49.40 -5.27
CA ILE A 926 11.67 49.34 -6.47
C ILE A 926 11.02 47.97 -6.63
N LYS A 927 11.77 46.87 -6.48
CA LYS A 927 11.21 45.52 -6.60
C LYS A 927 10.16 45.20 -5.53
N GLU A 928 10.33 45.72 -4.31
CA GLU A 928 9.34 45.57 -3.24
C GLU A 928 8.05 46.34 -3.52
N GLY A 929 8.17 47.55 -4.05
CA GLY A 929 7.02 48.41 -4.34
C GLY A 929 6.32 48.11 -5.67
N ILE A 930 7.02 47.52 -6.64
CA ILE A 930 6.48 47.13 -7.96
C ILE A 930 6.64 45.62 -8.12
N LYS A 931 5.66 44.87 -7.58
CA LYS A 931 5.72 43.39 -7.58
C LYS A 931 5.67 42.78 -8.97
N ALA A 932 5.13 43.49 -9.96
CA ALA A 932 5.05 43.03 -11.34
C ALA A 932 6.44 42.78 -11.96
N LEU A 933 7.50 43.43 -11.48
CA LEU A 933 8.86 43.22 -11.96
C LEU A 933 9.43 41.82 -11.63
N VAL A 934 8.87 41.10 -10.64
CA VAL A 934 9.31 39.73 -10.28
C VAL A 934 9.00 38.70 -11.39
N ASP A 935 8.06 39.06 -12.28
CA ASP A 935 7.63 38.24 -13.40
C ASP A 935 8.42 38.53 -14.69
N PHE A 936 9.45 39.37 -14.64
CA PHE A 936 10.35 39.64 -15.76
C PHE A 936 11.82 39.40 -15.35
N PRO A 937 12.69 38.95 -16.27
CA PRO A 937 14.13 39.06 -16.08
C PRO A 937 14.52 40.54 -15.99
N CYS A 938 15.25 40.91 -14.94
CA CYS A 938 15.59 42.30 -14.62
C CYS A 938 17.10 42.53 -14.79
N VAL A 939 17.47 43.50 -15.62
CA VAL A 939 18.85 43.99 -15.81
C VAL A 939 18.97 45.37 -15.16
N ARG A 940 20.06 45.59 -14.41
CA ARG A 940 20.34 46.88 -13.78
C ARG A 940 21.28 47.70 -14.66
N ILE A 941 20.92 48.97 -14.90
CA ILE A 941 21.85 49.98 -15.43
C ILE A 941 22.42 50.78 -14.24
N PRO A 942 23.73 51.09 -14.23
CA PRO A 942 24.33 51.99 -13.25
C PRO A 942 23.64 53.35 -13.29
N PHE A 943 23.10 53.78 -12.15
CA PHE A 943 22.38 55.04 -12.03
C PHE A 943 23.34 56.22 -11.83
N ASN A 944 23.13 57.32 -12.55
CA ASN A 944 23.91 58.54 -12.42
C ASN A 944 23.42 59.42 -11.24
N ARG A 945 24.30 59.67 -10.26
CA ARG A 945 23.93 60.40 -9.05
C ARG A 945 23.58 61.87 -9.29
N ASP A 946 24.12 62.48 -10.34
CA ASP A 946 23.92 63.90 -10.64
C ASP A 946 22.46 64.17 -11.08
N GLU A 947 21.78 63.16 -11.64
CA GLU A 947 20.38 63.23 -12.08
C GLU A 947 19.36 63.29 -10.92
N ASN A 948 19.79 63.07 -9.67
CA ASN A 948 18.98 63.26 -8.47
C ASN A 948 19.06 64.69 -7.91
N SER A 949 19.83 65.60 -8.52
CA SER A 949 20.00 66.97 -8.04
C SER A 949 19.00 67.92 -8.69
N TYR A 950 17.79 68.00 -8.13
CA TYR A 950 16.75 68.91 -8.63
C TYR A 950 16.98 70.33 -8.12
N GLN A 951 16.88 71.33 -9.00
CA GLN A 951 16.77 72.71 -8.56
C GLN A 951 15.43 72.94 -7.84
N PRO A 952 15.34 73.87 -6.86
CA PRO A 952 14.10 74.12 -6.14
C PRO A 952 12.93 74.56 -7.04
N VAL A 953 13.22 75.27 -8.14
CA VAL A 953 12.27 75.84 -9.11
C VAL A 953 12.48 75.21 -10.48
N SER A 954 11.39 74.93 -11.20
CA SER A 954 11.38 74.42 -12.57
C SER A 954 12.25 73.19 -12.86
N TRP A 955 12.24 72.22 -11.93
CA TRP A 955 13.03 70.98 -12.01
C TRP A 955 12.41 69.90 -12.90
N GLN A 956 11.11 70.00 -13.21
CA GLN A 956 10.40 68.94 -13.93
C GLN A 956 10.88 68.82 -15.39
N ARG A 957 11.21 69.95 -16.04
CA ARG A 957 11.69 69.97 -17.42
C ARG A 957 13.13 69.47 -17.56
N PRO A 958 14.09 69.86 -16.71
CA PRO A 958 15.44 69.26 -16.69
C PRO A 958 15.46 67.78 -16.31
N ALA A 959 14.55 67.32 -15.44
CA ALA A 959 14.48 65.91 -15.05
C ALA A 959 13.78 65.01 -16.09
N ALA A 960 13.00 65.60 -17.00
CA ALA A 960 12.34 64.90 -18.10
C ALA A 960 13.16 64.89 -19.41
N LYS A 961 14.12 65.81 -19.55
CA LYS A 961 15.18 65.74 -20.57
C LYS A 961 16.16 64.66 -20.17
#